data_AF-A0ABD5Q790-F1
#
_entry.id   AF-A0ABD5Q790-F1
#
_cell.length_a   1.000
_cell.length_b   1.000
_cell.length_c   1.000
_cell.angle_alpha   90.00
_cell.angle_beta   90.00
_cell.angle_gamma   90.00
#
_symmetry.space_group_name_H-M   'P 1'
#
loop_
_entity.id
_entity.type
_entity.pdbx_description
1 polymer ?
#
loop_
_entity_poly.entity_id
_entity_poly.type
_entity_poly.pdbx_seq_one_letter_code
_entity_poly.pdbx_strand_id
1 'polypeptide(L)'
;MESITESMGRAMMQSEKPFSVIDLYFTLLNAERREEFAANVEDPYVREFCIEIAKMEDETVRPILKRIKSWVENSVIRRIIAHRESTIDFRNIIDNDRIVIVRTPVENTDIKKMITLGVMRNLWSAIQRRSYELDRDPSPYFVLVDEFDEIASDNLDIESMLARARSMRLSVTLASQYPSQFEEETLEAVQNNCDNLIAFSVNSVDDARLLMKRFRDYTAEDLISTDQYKAWTKLPLSGGRYSEPVLLNSFAPYPPLRSPEAVDDIIEESLERYGTDPLTDAEIMQNLIYSDSNEAANPTRILDKTMAEAIRAVQIRAGVRTENGWVDVTVVDDELAVRLDNQDADIEYAPEDLPDVRDASGLMEVELQDDDIVVRLTEDGETMVEPETGSVRSAGGETHDAVLVDTEEALTERGFSVEVVEQDGSEQPDAVATHPDHDAVFNIEAETTTPDRPVKVLQNLKRAHEADRIPIFVVRPGDSETKWASRVENILSPPLRERADGTEQFYNCDEVVTFGGGATAHGGVTAVRPRTSDTNRTVWTRDGDERVLSDGETEFAHMSDEGTLSKDMVPAYYSHDRETGQYTVHKPGATQTYDSKDEFEAEWTPIKRPFIPSDELPEAEIPRDSYVVLILPADGNPTVFQQGETYALSENPDELWPDTSTEDSEQSENSAQSEETSSPEDIDSQPPAESVEIDPSEDGVEAFTAMYVRQVDEARVPQDDLFQAYSNWTDQHDIDGTNKGWFTRKLRNVIEFDTDRSRVDGERVQFYVGITLTQEAETLLGQ
;
A
#
# COMPACT_ATOMS: atom_id res chain seq x y z
N MET A 1 15.20 -23.00 -12.67
CA MET A 1 14.31 -21.82 -12.84
C MET A 1 13.96 -21.61 -14.31
N GLU A 2 14.92 -21.28 -15.18
CA GLU A 2 14.67 -21.07 -16.62
C GLU A 2 13.96 -22.25 -17.30
N SER A 3 14.42 -23.48 -17.02
CA SER A 3 13.77 -24.71 -17.50
C SER A 3 12.32 -24.91 -17.02
N ILE A 4 11.96 -24.39 -15.83
CA ILE A 4 10.57 -24.45 -15.31
C ILE A 4 9.69 -23.49 -16.10
N THR A 5 10.11 -22.23 -16.21
CA THR A 5 9.37 -21.19 -16.93
C THR A 5 9.21 -21.53 -18.41
N GLU A 6 10.27 -22.03 -19.07
CA GLU A 6 10.19 -22.43 -20.49
C GLU A 6 9.21 -23.58 -20.70
N SER A 7 9.26 -24.61 -19.85
CA SER A 7 8.41 -25.79 -20.02
C SER A 7 6.94 -25.49 -19.72
N MET A 8 6.66 -24.71 -18.66
CA MET A 8 5.29 -24.27 -18.37
C MET A 8 4.76 -23.32 -19.44
N GLY A 9 5.58 -22.36 -19.89
CA GLY A 9 5.18 -21.46 -20.99
C GLY A 9 4.87 -22.24 -22.26
N ARG A 10 5.70 -23.24 -22.60
CA ARG A 10 5.46 -24.13 -23.74
C ARG A 10 4.17 -24.94 -23.57
N ALA A 11 3.92 -25.49 -22.38
CA ALA A 11 2.71 -26.24 -22.06
C ALA A 11 1.46 -25.35 -22.21
N MET A 12 1.52 -24.12 -21.71
CA MET A 12 0.45 -23.13 -21.83
C MET A 12 0.17 -22.77 -23.29
N MET A 13 1.20 -22.52 -24.09
CA MET A 13 1.07 -22.22 -25.52
C MET A 13 0.52 -23.39 -26.36
N GLN A 14 0.68 -24.63 -25.89
CA GLN A 14 0.19 -25.83 -26.57
C GLN A 14 -1.19 -26.27 -26.08
N SER A 15 -1.70 -25.67 -24.99
CA SER A 15 -3.01 -25.99 -24.45
C SER A 15 -4.12 -25.49 -25.37
N GLU A 16 -5.26 -26.19 -25.37
CA GLU A 16 -6.50 -25.68 -25.98
C GLU A 16 -7.09 -24.52 -25.18
N LYS A 17 -6.75 -24.40 -23.87
CA LYS A 17 -7.16 -23.26 -23.05
C LYS A 17 -6.28 -22.03 -23.38
N PRO A 18 -6.86 -20.82 -23.53
CA PRO A 18 -6.13 -19.62 -23.93
C PRO A 18 -5.41 -18.98 -22.73
N PHE A 19 -4.30 -19.58 -22.31
CA PHE A 19 -3.48 -19.07 -21.20
C PHE A 19 -2.79 -17.74 -21.56
N SER A 20 -2.77 -16.83 -20.59
CA SER A 20 -1.95 -15.62 -20.59
C SER A 20 -0.80 -15.75 -19.59
N VAL A 21 0.08 -14.75 -19.52
CA VAL A 21 1.22 -14.78 -18.59
C VAL A 21 0.76 -14.61 -17.13
N ILE A 22 -0.37 -13.93 -16.89
CA ILE A 22 -0.92 -13.80 -15.53
C ILE A 22 -1.42 -15.16 -15.01
N ASP A 23 -1.96 -16.02 -15.87
CA ASP A 23 -2.40 -17.36 -15.48
C ASP A 23 -1.23 -18.22 -14.98
N LEU A 24 -0.01 -18.00 -15.49
CA LEU A 24 1.20 -18.67 -14.99
C LEU A 24 1.47 -18.33 -13.53
N TYR A 25 1.27 -17.08 -13.12
CA TYR A 25 1.41 -16.68 -11.72
C TYR A 25 0.42 -17.45 -10.83
N PHE A 26 -0.86 -17.42 -11.19
CA PHE A 26 -1.92 -18.07 -10.40
C PHE A 26 -1.83 -19.59 -10.42
N THR A 27 -1.34 -20.20 -11.51
CA THR A 27 -1.05 -21.63 -11.59
C THR A 27 0.07 -22.00 -10.61
N LEU A 28 1.14 -21.22 -10.59
CA LEU A 28 2.30 -21.51 -9.75
C LEU A 28 2.05 -21.26 -8.26
N LEU A 29 1.10 -20.38 -7.92
CA LEU A 29 0.81 -19.96 -6.55
C LEU A 29 0.26 -21.08 -5.67
N ASN A 30 -0.52 -22.01 -6.25
CA ASN A 30 -1.19 -23.08 -5.51
C ASN A 30 -0.80 -24.47 -6.08
N ALA A 31 -0.40 -25.39 -5.21
CA ALA A 31 0.01 -26.75 -5.58
C ALA A 31 -1.09 -27.53 -6.33
N GLU A 32 -2.35 -27.41 -5.91
CA GLU A 32 -3.50 -28.05 -6.55
C GLU A 32 -3.69 -27.54 -7.99
N ARG A 33 -3.54 -26.23 -8.21
CA ARG A 33 -3.59 -25.64 -9.56
C ARG A 33 -2.45 -26.14 -10.45
N ARG A 34 -1.24 -26.34 -9.90
CA ARG A 34 -0.12 -26.95 -10.64
C ARG A 34 -0.45 -28.39 -11.04
N GLU A 35 -1.07 -29.17 -10.16
CA GLU A 35 -1.50 -30.55 -10.45
C GLU A 35 -2.59 -30.59 -11.52
N GLU A 36 -3.61 -29.74 -11.40
CA GLU A 36 -4.69 -29.62 -12.38
C GLU A 36 -4.16 -29.19 -13.75
N PHE A 37 -3.28 -28.17 -13.78
CA PHE A 37 -2.60 -27.75 -15.00
C PHE A 37 -1.87 -28.92 -15.66
N ALA A 38 -1.03 -29.62 -14.90
CA ALA A 38 -0.26 -30.75 -15.40
C ALA A 38 -1.16 -31.87 -15.94
N ALA A 39 -2.30 -32.14 -15.30
CA ALA A 39 -3.28 -33.13 -15.75
C ALA A 39 -3.92 -32.78 -17.11
N ASN A 40 -3.96 -31.50 -17.48
CA ASN A 40 -4.55 -30.99 -18.71
C ASN A 40 -3.53 -30.83 -19.87
N VAL A 41 -2.23 -31.04 -19.65
CA VAL A 41 -1.20 -30.94 -20.70
C VAL A 41 -1.25 -32.13 -21.65
N GLU A 42 -1.49 -31.94 -22.94
CA GLU A 42 -1.62 -33.06 -23.88
C GLU A 42 -0.30 -33.77 -24.22
N ASP A 43 0.78 -33.01 -24.42
CA ASP A 43 2.08 -33.57 -24.78
C ASP A 43 2.65 -34.40 -23.62
N PRO A 44 2.91 -35.70 -23.80
CA PRO A 44 3.31 -36.58 -22.70
C PRO A 44 4.69 -36.25 -22.12
N TYR A 45 5.60 -35.65 -22.89
CA TYR A 45 6.93 -35.25 -22.40
C TYR A 45 6.84 -33.97 -21.58
N VAL A 46 6.04 -33.01 -22.04
CA VAL A 46 5.81 -31.75 -21.30
C VAL A 46 5.00 -32.02 -20.04
N ARG A 47 3.98 -32.90 -20.13
CA ARG A 47 3.15 -33.35 -18.99
C ARG A 47 4.00 -33.92 -17.86
N GLU A 48 4.92 -34.83 -18.15
CA GLU A 48 5.76 -35.45 -17.10
C GLU A 48 6.56 -34.39 -16.34
N PHE A 49 7.11 -33.41 -17.06
CA PHE A 49 7.84 -32.31 -16.43
C PHE A 49 6.91 -31.37 -15.63
N CYS A 50 5.70 -31.09 -16.12
CA CYS A 50 4.69 -30.35 -15.35
C CYS A 50 4.26 -31.09 -14.08
N ILE A 51 4.16 -32.43 -14.11
CA ILE A 51 3.89 -33.26 -12.93
C ILE A 51 5.06 -33.17 -11.94
N GLU A 52 6.31 -33.16 -12.40
CA GLU A 52 7.47 -32.93 -11.53
C GLU A 52 7.38 -31.56 -10.85
N ILE A 53 7.05 -30.51 -11.60
CA ILE A 53 6.86 -29.15 -11.07
C ILE A 53 5.73 -29.10 -10.04
N ALA A 54 4.60 -29.76 -10.31
CA ALA A 54 3.46 -29.80 -9.40
C ALA A 54 3.83 -30.39 -8.02
N LYS A 55 4.72 -31.38 -8.01
CA LYS A 55 5.23 -32.03 -6.79
C LYS A 55 6.37 -31.27 -6.09
N MET A 56 6.88 -30.18 -6.67
CA MET A 56 7.92 -29.38 -6.02
C MET A 56 7.35 -28.64 -4.81
N GLU A 57 8.18 -28.50 -3.76
CA GLU A 57 7.86 -27.66 -2.61
C GLU A 57 7.75 -26.19 -3.04
N ASP A 58 6.86 -25.44 -2.41
CA ASP A 58 6.61 -24.03 -2.78
C ASP A 58 7.88 -23.18 -2.72
N GLU A 59 8.80 -23.46 -1.80
CA GLU A 59 10.11 -22.78 -1.71
C GLU A 59 10.95 -22.91 -3.00
N THR A 60 10.80 -24.00 -3.74
CA THR A 60 11.51 -24.21 -5.01
C THR A 60 10.94 -23.34 -6.14
N VAL A 61 9.64 -23.06 -6.08
CA VAL A 61 8.89 -22.28 -7.08
C VAL A 61 8.88 -20.79 -6.75
N ARG A 62 8.97 -20.42 -5.46
CA ARG A 62 8.96 -19.04 -4.95
C ARG A 62 9.84 -18.04 -5.70
N PRO A 63 11.08 -18.37 -6.11
CA PRO A 63 11.91 -17.44 -6.89
C PRO A 63 11.30 -17.04 -8.24
N ILE A 64 10.62 -17.97 -8.91
CA ILE A 64 9.90 -17.71 -10.17
C ILE A 64 8.67 -16.85 -9.89
N LEU A 65 7.89 -17.22 -8.86
CA LEU A 65 6.73 -16.45 -8.42
C LEU A 65 7.10 -15.00 -8.11
N LYS A 66 8.18 -14.74 -7.37
CA LYS A 66 8.63 -13.37 -7.05
C LYS A 66 8.92 -12.54 -8.30
N ARG A 67 9.46 -13.15 -9.36
CA ARG A 67 9.76 -12.45 -10.62
C ARG A 67 8.51 -12.12 -11.43
N ILE A 68 7.52 -13.00 -11.42
CA ILE A 68 6.24 -12.73 -12.09
C ILE A 68 5.37 -11.81 -11.22
N LYS A 69 5.45 -11.90 -9.89
CA LYS A 69 4.71 -11.08 -8.94
C LYS A 69 4.94 -9.59 -9.18
N SER A 70 6.18 -9.16 -9.40
CA SER A 70 6.47 -7.75 -9.70
C SER A 70 5.81 -7.25 -10.99
N TRP A 71 5.51 -8.15 -11.93
CA TRP A 71 4.75 -7.83 -13.15
C TRP A 71 3.25 -7.79 -12.88
N VAL A 72 2.74 -8.70 -12.04
CA VAL A 72 1.33 -8.74 -11.64
C VAL A 72 0.95 -7.55 -10.75
N GLU A 73 1.83 -7.13 -9.83
CA GLU A 73 1.58 -6.00 -8.92
C GLU A 73 1.63 -4.65 -9.63
N ASN A 74 2.34 -4.55 -10.76
CA ASN A 74 2.37 -3.33 -11.56
C ASN A 74 1.15 -3.23 -12.47
N SER A 75 0.25 -2.27 -12.21
CA SER A 75 -1.00 -2.11 -12.97
C SER A 75 -0.82 -2.00 -14.48
N VAL A 76 0.22 -1.31 -14.96
CA VAL A 76 0.50 -1.16 -16.39
C VAL A 76 0.95 -2.47 -17.01
N ILE A 77 1.90 -3.17 -16.37
CA ILE A 77 2.37 -4.48 -16.87
C ILE A 77 1.24 -5.50 -16.81
N ARG A 78 0.50 -5.56 -15.70
CA ARG A 78 -0.62 -6.47 -15.47
C ARG A 78 -1.61 -6.44 -16.63
N ARG A 79 -2.02 -5.24 -17.05
CA ARG A 79 -2.95 -5.04 -18.17
C ARG A 79 -2.38 -5.51 -19.51
N ILE A 80 -1.08 -5.38 -19.74
CA ILE A 80 -0.41 -5.88 -20.96
C ILE A 80 -0.37 -7.42 -20.96
N ILE A 81 0.01 -8.03 -19.83
CA ILE A 81 0.28 -9.47 -19.75
C ILE A 81 -0.97 -10.34 -19.56
N ALA A 82 -2.12 -9.73 -19.25
CA ALA A 82 -3.41 -10.39 -19.09
C ALA A 82 -4.11 -10.70 -20.41
N HIS A 83 -3.71 -10.05 -21.52
CA HIS A 83 -4.27 -10.37 -22.84
C HIS A 83 -3.85 -11.78 -23.27
N ARG A 84 -4.84 -12.60 -23.63
CA ARG A 84 -4.65 -13.99 -24.10
C ARG A 84 -4.21 -14.06 -25.56
N GLU A 85 -4.64 -13.10 -26.37
CA GLU A 85 -4.31 -13.01 -27.79
C GLU A 85 -3.66 -11.67 -28.10
N SER A 86 -2.70 -11.68 -29.03
CA SER A 86 -2.12 -10.45 -29.54
C SER A 86 -3.11 -9.74 -30.43
N THR A 87 -3.50 -8.52 -30.06
CA THR A 87 -4.33 -7.63 -30.90
C THR A 87 -3.54 -7.04 -32.09
N ILE A 88 -2.22 -7.17 -32.07
CA ILE A 88 -1.31 -6.66 -33.11
C ILE A 88 -0.92 -7.78 -34.08
N ASP A 89 -1.24 -7.60 -35.36
CA ASP A 89 -0.82 -8.49 -36.44
C ASP A 89 0.29 -7.83 -37.29
N PHE A 90 1.56 -8.16 -36.98
CA PHE A 90 2.71 -7.71 -37.75
C PHE A 90 2.72 -8.21 -39.19
N ARG A 91 2.04 -9.33 -39.50
CA ARG A 91 1.94 -9.78 -40.88
C ARG A 91 1.04 -8.86 -41.69
N ASN A 92 -0.12 -8.49 -41.15
CA ASN A 92 -1.00 -7.50 -41.77
C ASN A 92 -0.28 -6.16 -41.97
N ILE A 93 0.46 -5.69 -40.97
CA ILE A 93 1.22 -4.44 -41.02
C ILE A 93 2.24 -4.47 -42.17
N ILE A 94 3.00 -5.56 -42.28
CA ILE A 94 4.04 -5.76 -43.30
C ILE A 94 3.43 -5.90 -44.71
N ASP A 95 2.32 -6.63 -44.85
CA ASP A 95 1.68 -6.87 -46.15
C ASP A 95 0.95 -5.63 -46.70
N ASN A 96 0.58 -4.69 -45.82
CA ASN A 96 -0.09 -3.45 -46.17
C ASN A 96 0.82 -2.21 -46.09
N ASP A 97 2.15 -2.40 -46.03
CA ASP A 97 3.16 -1.32 -46.02
C ASP A 97 2.88 -0.21 -44.99
N ARG A 98 2.48 -0.60 -43.77
CA ARG A 98 2.12 0.35 -42.70
C ARG A 98 3.35 0.81 -41.90
N ILE A 99 3.20 1.96 -41.23
CA ILE A 99 4.17 2.49 -40.27
C ILE A 99 3.69 2.15 -38.86
N VAL A 100 4.59 1.61 -38.04
CA VAL A 100 4.35 1.35 -36.61
C VAL A 100 5.25 2.26 -35.80
N ILE A 101 4.67 2.93 -34.82
CA ILE A 101 5.40 3.73 -33.84
C ILE A 101 5.11 3.10 -32.47
N VAL A 102 6.17 2.62 -31.82
CA VAL A 102 6.07 2.09 -30.45
C VAL A 102 6.55 3.19 -29.51
N ARG A 103 5.63 3.72 -28.72
CA ARG A 103 5.92 4.75 -27.72
C ARG A 103 5.87 4.11 -26.34
N THR A 104 6.96 4.23 -25.58
CA THR A 104 7.05 3.67 -24.24
C THR A 104 7.45 4.76 -23.25
N PRO A 105 6.49 5.58 -22.74
CA PRO A 105 6.78 6.70 -21.84
C PRO A 105 7.10 6.26 -20.41
N VAL A 106 7.33 4.97 -20.19
CA VAL A 106 7.48 4.36 -18.86
C VAL A 106 8.95 4.35 -18.49
N GLU A 107 9.32 4.92 -17.35
CA GLU A 107 10.71 4.96 -16.85
C GLU A 107 11.29 3.58 -16.55
N ASN A 108 10.43 2.61 -16.22
CA ASN A 108 10.85 1.27 -15.84
C ASN A 108 11.45 0.50 -17.04
N THR A 109 12.75 0.24 -16.97
CA THR A 109 13.53 -0.44 -18.01
C THR A 109 13.06 -1.88 -18.28
N ASP A 110 12.59 -2.61 -17.27
CA ASP A 110 12.08 -3.99 -17.45
C ASP A 110 10.81 -3.99 -18.32
N ILE A 111 9.95 -2.98 -18.15
CA ILE A 111 8.75 -2.79 -18.98
C ILE A 111 9.16 -2.46 -20.42
N LYS A 112 10.11 -1.53 -20.60
CA LYS A 112 10.65 -1.19 -21.94
C LYS A 112 11.21 -2.44 -22.63
N LYS A 113 12.02 -3.23 -21.93
CA LYS A 113 12.61 -4.49 -22.44
C LYS A 113 11.53 -5.51 -22.81
N MET A 114 10.52 -5.70 -21.96
CA MET A 114 9.42 -6.65 -22.21
C MET A 114 8.60 -6.26 -23.45
N ILE A 115 8.16 -5.00 -23.55
CA ILE A 115 7.41 -4.50 -24.71
C ILE A 115 8.25 -4.62 -25.98
N THR A 116 9.51 -4.20 -25.91
CA THR A 116 10.46 -4.29 -27.04
C THR A 116 10.63 -5.73 -27.49
N LEU A 117 10.84 -6.65 -26.54
CA LEU A 117 11.01 -8.08 -26.84
C LEU A 117 9.79 -8.64 -27.56
N GLY A 118 8.58 -8.34 -27.07
CA GLY A 118 7.32 -8.77 -27.68
C GLY A 118 7.16 -8.23 -29.09
N VAL A 119 7.37 -6.93 -29.29
CA VAL A 119 7.29 -6.30 -30.62
C VAL A 119 8.33 -6.87 -31.58
N MET A 120 9.59 -6.90 -31.16
CA MET A 120 10.70 -7.26 -32.03
C MET A 120 10.69 -8.74 -32.41
N ARG A 121 10.35 -9.65 -31.49
CA ARG A 121 10.21 -11.08 -31.82
C ARG A 121 9.06 -11.33 -32.80
N ASN A 122 7.91 -10.68 -32.60
CA ASN A 122 6.78 -10.82 -33.51
C ASN A 122 7.08 -10.24 -34.89
N LEU A 123 7.70 -9.05 -34.95
CA LEU A 123 8.18 -8.44 -36.17
C LEU A 123 9.18 -9.36 -36.90
N TRP A 124 10.17 -9.89 -36.18
CA TRP A 124 11.20 -10.77 -36.73
C TRP A 124 10.60 -12.05 -37.31
N SER A 125 9.68 -12.69 -36.57
CA SER A 125 8.92 -13.86 -37.04
C SER A 125 8.14 -13.56 -38.33
N ALA A 126 7.46 -12.42 -38.39
CA ALA A 126 6.68 -12.02 -39.57
C ALA A 126 7.58 -11.75 -40.80
N ILE A 127 8.73 -11.10 -40.61
CA ILE A 127 9.74 -10.87 -41.66
C ILE A 127 10.31 -12.20 -42.17
N GLN A 128 10.68 -13.11 -41.26
CA GLN A 128 11.21 -14.42 -41.62
C GLN A 128 10.21 -15.20 -42.49
N ARG A 129 8.95 -15.30 -42.06
CA ARG A 129 7.89 -15.99 -42.82
C ARG A 129 7.73 -15.40 -44.22
N ARG A 130 7.66 -14.06 -44.32
CA ARG A 130 7.57 -13.36 -45.59
C ARG A 130 8.74 -13.68 -46.53
N SER A 131 9.96 -13.78 -45.99
CA SER A 131 11.15 -14.06 -46.80
C SER A 131 11.11 -15.43 -47.49
N TYR A 132 10.37 -16.40 -46.93
CA TYR A 132 10.20 -17.73 -47.50
C TYR A 132 9.05 -17.84 -48.52
N GLU A 133 8.10 -16.90 -48.50
CA GLU A 133 6.86 -17.00 -49.30
C GLU A 133 6.93 -16.29 -50.65
N LEU A 134 7.86 -15.35 -50.83
CA LEU A 134 7.90 -14.50 -52.01
C LEU A 134 8.90 -15.00 -53.07
N ASP A 135 8.38 -15.36 -54.25
CA ASP A 135 9.18 -15.53 -55.49
C ASP A 135 9.69 -14.17 -56.06
N ARG A 136 9.45 -13.06 -55.35
CA ARG A 136 9.79 -11.70 -55.74
C ARG A 136 10.61 -11.00 -54.67
N ASP A 137 11.46 -10.08 -55.10
CA ASP A 137 12.28 -9.26 -54.21
C ASP A 137 11.38 -8.29 -53.41
N PRO A 138 11.26 -8.42 -52.08
CA PRO A 138 10.37 -7.55 -51.30
C PRO A 138 10.84 -6.09 -51.30
N SER A 139 9.91 -5.15 -51.08
CA SER A 139 10.27 -3.77 -50.72
C SER A 139 11.13 -3.78 -49.45
N PRO A 140 12.11 -2.86 -49.29
CA PRO A 140 12.90 -2.79 -48.08
C PRO A 140 12.08 -2.29 -46.89
N TYR A 141 12.35 -2.84 -45.71
CA TYR A 141 11.74 -2.43 -44.43
C TYR A 141 12.78 -1.77 -43.54
N PHE A 142 12.35 -0.84 -42.70
CA PHE A 142 13.21 -0.06 -41.82
C PHE A 142 12.75 -0.22 -40.39
N VAL A 143 13.68 -0.65 -39.52
CA VAL A 143 13.51 -0.67 -38.07
C VAL A 143 14.48 0.33 -37.49
N LEU A 144 13.94 1.32 -36.79
CA LEU A 144 14.69 2.33 -36.08
C LEU A 144 14.42 2.13 -34.60
N VAL A 145 15.50 1.93 -33.84
CA VAL A 145 15.45 1.72 -32.40
C VAL A 145 16.23 2.86 -31.77
N ASP A 146 15.49 3.75 -31.10
CA ASP A 146 16.09 4.81 -30.29
C ASP A 146 16.49 4.25 -28.92
N GLU A 147 17.46 4.88 -28.27
CA GLU A 147 17.94 4.52 -26.92
C GLU A 147 18.16 3.00 -26.73
N PHE A 148 18.82 2.36 -27.71
CA PHE A 148 18.98 0.91 -27.75
C PHE A 148 19.67 0.34 -26.50
N ASP A 149 20.52 1.13 -25.83
CA ASP A 149 21.14 0.76 -24.54
C ASP A 149 20.14 0.47 -23.42
N GLU A 150 18.96 1.11 -23.42
CA GLU A 150 17.94 0.83 -22.41
C GLU A 150 17.22 -0.50 -22.64
N ILE A 151 17.17 -0.97 -23.88
CA ILE A 151 16.37 -2.13 -24.28
C ILE A 151 17.21 -3.32 -24.76
N ALA A 152 18.53 -3.15 -24.84
CA ALA A 152 19.46 -4.23 -25.14
C ALA A 152 19.34 -5.34 -24.08
N SER A 153 19.20 -6.59 -24.56
CA SER A 153 19.10 -7.80 -23.75
C SER A 153 19.37 -9.02 -24.62
N ASP A 154 20.02 -10.04 -24.06
CA ASP A 154 20.25 -11.35 -24.70
C ASP A 154 18.99 -11.98 -25.29
N ASN A 155 17.82 -11.71 -24.70
CA ASN A 155 16.56 -12.30 -25.17
C ASN A 155 16.11 -11.78 -26.54
N LEU A 156 16.63 -10.63 -26.98
CA LEU A 156 16.20 -9.97 -28.22
C LEU A 156 16.70 -10.68 -29.50
N ASP A 157 17.70 -11.56 -29.40
CA ASP A 157 18.35 -12.26 -30.54
C ASP A 157 18.75 -11.29 -31.66
N ILE A 158 19.32 -10.14 -31.26
CA ILE A 158 19.69 -9.05 -32.17
C ILE A 158 20.82 -9.50 -33.11
N GLU A 159 21.69 -10.39 -32.64
CA GLU A 159 22.79 -10.98 -33.38
C GLU A 159 22.30 -11.69 -34.64
N SER A 160 21.30 -12.58 -34.49
CA SER A 160 20.71 -13.30 -35.60
C SER A 160 19.94 -12.37 -36.55
N MET A 161 19.25 -11.37 -36.00
CA MET A 161 18.53 -10.38 -36.82
C MET A 161 19.51 -9.60 -37.70
N LEU A 162 20.57 -9.03 -37.14
CA LEU A 162 21.57 -8.26 -37.87
C LEU A 162 22.30 -9.11 -38.93
N ALA A 163 22.66 -10.36 -38.59
CA ALA A 163 23.35 -11.26 -39.51
C ALA A 163 22.51 -11.63 -40.76
N ARG A 164 21.18 -11.66 -40.63
CA ARG A 164 20.26 -12.07 -41.71
C ARG A 164 19.51 -10.90 -42.38
N ALA A 165 19.47 -9.73 -41.73
CA ALA A 165 18.69 -8.56 -42.15
C ALA A 165 18.85 -8.23 -43.64
N ARG A 166 20.09 -8.24 -44.15
CA ARG A 166 20.39 -7.96 -45.56
C ARG A 166 19.67 -8.90 -46.53
N SER A 167 19.67 -10.21 -46.25
CA SER A 167 19.02 -11.21 -47.11
C SER A 167 17.50 -11.05 -47.15
N MET A 168 16.94 -10.48 -46.09
CA MET A 168 15.50 -10.22 -45.92
C MET A 168 15.11 -8.78 -46.30
N ARG A 169 16.06 -7.98 -46.84
CA ARG A 169 15.88 -6.56 -47.15
C ARG A 169 15.39 -5.71 -45.97
N LEU A 170 15.78 -6.10 -44.76
CA LEU A 170 15.57 -5.34 -43.54
C LEU A 170 16.78 -4.42 -43.30
N SER A 171 16.51 -3.14 -43.10
CA SER A 171 17.46 -2.16 -42.60
C SER A 171 17.20 -1.93 -41.12
N VAL A 172 18.22 -2.15 -40.30
CA VAL A 172 18.16 -1.93 -38.84
C VAL A 172 19.04 -0.73 -38.52
N THR A 173 18.51 0.23 -37.76
CA THR A 173 19.24 1.37 -37.22
C THR A 173 19.09 1.35 -35.71
N LEU A 174 20.21 1.22 -35.00
CA LEU A 174 20.28 1.22 -33.55
C LEU A 174 20.97 2.52 -33.13
N ALA A 175 20.25 3.40 -32.43
CA ALA A 175 20.80 4.61 -31.83
C ALA A 175 21.09 4.34 -30.36
N SER A 176 22.25 4.77 -29.87
CA SER A 176 22.66 4.55 -28.48
C SER A 176 23.62 5.63 -28.01
N GLN A 177 23.52 5.97 -26.73
CA GLN A 177 24.42 6.91 -26.07
C GLN A 177 25.61 6.21 -25.39
N TYR A 178 25.40 4.97 -24.92
CA TYR A 178 26.37 4.22 -24.13
C TYR A 178 26.63 2.82 -24.71
N PRO A 179 27.27 2.70 -25.89
CA PRO A 179 27.50 1.41 -26.54
C PRO A 179 28.40 0.46 -25.73
N SER A 180 29.17 0.95 -24.75
CA SER A 180 29.92 0.13 -23.80
C SER A 180 29.05 -0.62 -22.79
N GLN A 181 27.77 -0.26 -22.63
CA GLN A 181 26.82 -0.99 -21.77
C GLN A 181 26.25 -2.23 -22.45
N PHE A 182 26.46 -2.42 -23.75
CA PHE A 182 26.04 -3.63 -24.43
C PHE A 182 26.83 -4.85 -23.93
N GLU A 183 26.17 -6.00 -23.90
CA GLU A 183 26.83 -7.27 -23.70
C GLU A 183 27.83 -7.56 -24.81
N GLU A 184 28.87 -8.35 -24.51
CA GLU A 184 29.99 -8.58 -25.43
C GLU A 184 29.51 -9.16 -26.77
N GLU A 185 28.58 -10.11 -26.75
CA GLU A 185 28.01 -10.73 -27.96
C GLU A 185 27.24 -9.73 -28.82
N THR A 186 26.38 -8.91 -28.21
CA THR A 186 25.63 -7.86 -28.91
C THR A 186 26.58 -6.81 -29.50
N LEU A 187 27.60 -6.41 -28.75
CA LEU A 187 28.60 -5.45 -29.22
C LEU A 187 29.38 -6.01 -30.42
N GLU A 188 29.80 -7.28 -30.36
CA GLU A 188 30.45 -7.96 -31.47
C GLU A 188 29.53 -8.05 -32.70
N ALA A 189 28.26 -8.39 -32.52
CA ALA A 189 27.32 -8.48 -33.63
C ALA A 189 27.05 -7.13 -34.30
N VAL A 190 26.89 -6.06 -33.51
CA VAL A 190 26.81 -4.68 -34.03
C VAL A 190 28.10 -4.34 -34.78
N GLN A 191 29.27 -4.68 -34.24
CA GLN A 191 30.55 -4.42 -34.90
C GLN A 191 30.80 -5.25 -36.16
N ASN A 192 30.19 -6.42 -36.30
CA ASN A 192 30.40 -7.29 -37.45
C ASN A 192 29.37 -7.05 -38.57
N ASN A 193 28.14 -6.68 -38.22
CA ASN A 193 27.03 -6.61 -39.16
C ASN A 193 26.58 -5.18 -39.49
N CYS A 194 26.81 -4.20 -38.61
CA CYS A 194 26.49 -2.80 -38.89
C CYS A 194 27.64 -2.13 -39.67
N ASP A 195 27.55 -2.19 -41.00
CA ASP A 195 28.53 -1.62 -41.92
C ASP A 195 28.65 -0.08 -41.80
N ASN A 196 27.52 0.60 -41.60
CA ASN A 196 27.46 2.06 -41.48
C ASN A 196 27.50 2.46 -40.00
N LEU A 197 28.50 3.25 -39.62
CA LEU A 197 28.58 3.90 -38.30
C LEU A 197 28.45 5.41 -38.48
N ILE A 198 27.53 6.03 -37.74
CA ILE A 198 27.41 7.48 -37.62
C ILE A 198 27.72 7.80 -36.16
N ALA A 199 28.88 8.37 -35.89
CA ALA A 199 29.34 8.68 -34.54
C ALA A 199 29.29 10.19 -34.29
N PHE A 200 28.36 10.62 -33.44
CA PHE A 200 28.35 11.97 -32.86
C PHE A 200 29.32 12.04 -31.67
N SER A 201 29.55 13.24 -31.14
CA SER A 201 30.34 13.43 -29.93
C SER A 201 29.76 12.61 -28.77
N VAL A 202 30.61 11.90 -28.03
CA VAL A 202 30.25 11.17 -26.82
C VAL A 202 31.06 11.70 -25.63
N ASN A 203 30.48 11.68 -24.44
CA ASN A 203 31.13 12.19 -23.23
C ASN A 203 32.11 11.17 -22.62
N SER A 204 31.83 9.89 -22.79
CA SER A 204 32.63 8.79 -22.25
C SER A 204 33.87 8.54 -23.10
N VAL A 205 35.05 8.55 -22.46
CA VAL A 205 36.33 8.29 -23.12
C VAL A 205 36.40 6.85 -23.63
N ASP A 206 35.81 5.90 -22.91
CA ASP A 206 35.84 4.50 -23.29
C ASP A 206 34.91 4.19 -24.47
N ASP A 207 33.72 4.81 -24.51
CA ASP A 207 32.84 4.76 -25.69
C ASP A 207 33.52 5.43 -26.89
N ALA A 208 34.18 6.56 -26.68
CA ALA A 208 34.92 7.23 -27.74
C ALA A 208 36.04 6.34 -28.29
N ARG A 209 36.81 5.67 -27.42
CA ARG A 209 37.84 4.70 -27.83
C ARG A 209 37.23 3.54 -28.60
N LEU A 210 36.11 3.00 -28.13
CA LEU A 210 35.40 1.89 -28.74
C LEU A 210 34.98 2.23 -30.18
N LEU A 211 34.29 3.35 -30.37
CA LEU A 211 33.82 3.82 -31.67
C LEU A 211 34.99 4.18 -32.60
N MET A 212 36.02 4.85 -32.07
CA MET A 212 37.15 5.32 -32.87
C MET A 212 38.07 4.21 -33.39
N LYS A 213 37.99 2.98 -32.86
CA LYS A 213 38.65 1.81 -33.47
C LYS A 213 38.26 1.59 -34.94
N ARG A 214 37.08 2.04 -35.35
CA ARG A 214 36.60 1.92 -36.74
C ARG A 214 37.18 3.00 -37.67
N PHE A 215 37.80 4.06 -37.15
CA PHE A 215 38.38 5.15 -37.93
C PHE A 215 39.91 5.14 -37.79
N ARG A 216 40.62 4.93 -38.91
CA ARG A 216 42.09 4.91 -38.89
C ARG A 216 42.62 6.33 -38.75
N ASP A 217 43.74 6.48 -38.02
CA ASP A 217 44.44 7.75 -37.82
C ASP A 217 43.68 8.82 -37.01
N TYR A 218 42.58 8.44 -36.35
CA TYR A 218 41.86 9.30 -35.41
C TYR A 218 41.82 8.68 -34.02
N THR A 219 41.64 9.53 -33.02
CA THR A 219 41.69 9.20 -31.60
C THR A 219 40.34 9.48 -30.93
N ALA A 220 40.17 8.97 -29.71
CA ALA A 220 39.00 9.28 -28.88
C ALA A 220 38.81 10.80 -28.68
N GLU A 221 39.92 11.55 -28.56
CA GLU A 221 39.89 13.01 -28.39
C GLU A 221 39.23 13.73 -29.58
N ASP A 222 39.45 13.23 -30.80
CA ASP A 222 38.86 13.81 -32.02
C ASP A 222 37.33 13.66 -32.01
N LEU A 223 36.81 12.56 -31.46
CA LEU A 223 35.36 12.34 -31.34
C LEU A 223 34.76 13.18 -30.21
N ILE A 224 35.40 13.21 -29.04
CA ILE A 224 34.93 13.97 -27.86
C ILE A 224 34.88 15.48 -28.18
N SER A 225 35.86 15.99 -28.92
CA SER A 225 35.94 17.40 -29.32
C SER A 225 35.08 17.76 -30.55
N THR A 226 34.30 16.81 -31.08
CA THR A 226 33.44 17.06 -32.24
C THR A 226 32.30 18.01 -31.88
N ASP A 227 32.12 19.08 -32.66
CA ASP A 227 31.04 20.04 -32.43
C ASP A 227 29.65 19.41 -32.59
N GLN A 228 28.65 20.00 -31.92
CA GLN A 228 27.25 19.62 -32.06
C GLN A 228 26.81 19.62 -33.54
N TYR A 229 25.97 18.65 -33.89
CA TYR A 229 25.48 18.42 -35.26
C TYR A 229 26.56 18.05 -36.27
N LYS A 230 27.74 17.60 -35.83
CA LYS A 230 28.71 16.94 -36.69
C LYS A 230 28.84 15.47 -36.33
N ALA A 231 29.02 14.62 -37.34
CA ALA A 231 29.15 13.19 -37.15
C ALA A 231 30.26 12.60 -38.02
N TRP A 232 31.05 11.71 -37.43
CA TRP A 232 32.05 10.92 -38.14
C TRP A 232 31.40 9.69 -38.78
N THR A 233 31.75 9.42 -40.03
CA THR A 233 31.33 8.21 -40.73
C THR A 233 32.33 7.80 -41.81
N LYS A 234 32.06 6.67 -42.47
CA LYS A 234 32.76 6.22 -43.67
C LYS A 234 31.74 5.95 -44.76
N LEU A 235 32.03 6.41 -45.97
CA LEU A 235 31.15 6.18 -47.10
C LEU A 235 31.49 4.84 -47.76
N PRO A 236 30.51 3.95 -47.97
CA PRO A 236 30.74 2.73 -48.73
C PRO A 236 31.04 3.09 -50.20
N LEU A 237 32.07 2.45 -50.74
CA LEU A 237 32.54 2.61 -52.11
C LEU A 237 32.41 1.29 -52.89
N SER A 238 32.37 1.40 -54.22
CA SER A 238 32.29 0.22 -55.11
C SER A 238 33.42 -0.80 -54.82
N GLY A 239 33.03 -2.08 -54.75
CA GLY A 239 33.96 -3.21 -54.53
C GLY A 239 34.22 -3.53 -53.06
N GLY A 240 33.32 -3.16 -52.13
CA GLY A 240 33.46 -3.47 -50.70
C GLY A 240 34.53 -2.65 -49.98
N ARG A 241 34.86 -1.47 -50.52
CA ARG A 241 35.80 -0.54 -49.91
C ARG A 241 35.04 0.54 -49.15
N TYR A 242 35.72 1.20 -48.23
CA TYR A 242 35.20 2.37 -47.52
C TYR A 242 36.10 3.58 -47.82
N SER A 243 35.52 4.78 -47.74
CA SER A 243 36.31 6.02 -47.78
C SER A 243 37.22 6.13 -46.55
N GLU A 244 38.14 7.09 -46.60
CA GLU A 244 38.71 7.64 -45.36
C GLU A 244 37.58 8.19 -44.47
N PRO A 245 37.76 8.25 -43.13
CA PRO A 245 36.79 8.87 -42.25
C PRO A 245 36.42 10.29 -42.72
N VAL A 246 35.12 10.56 -42.79
CA VAL A 246 34.58 11.87 -43.17
C VAL A 246 33.78 12.45 -42.01
N LEU A 247 33.92 13.76 -41.82
CA LEU A 247 33.11 14.53 -40.89
C LEU A 247 31.95 15.16 -41.67
N LEU A 248 30.73 14.72 -41.36
CA LEU A 248 29.50 15.24 -41.95
C LEU A 248 28.92 16.36 -41.09
N ASN A 249 28.32 17.37 -41.75
CA ASN A 249 27.46 18.34 -41.08
C ASN A 249 26.01 17.83 -41.14
N SER A 250 25.43 17.59 -39.98
CA SER A 250 24.01 17.29 -39.78
C SER A 250 23.21 18.58 -39.57
N PHE A 251 21.89 18.45 -39.51
CA PHE A 251 20.98 19.54 -39.20
C PHE A 251 20.67 19.55 -37.70
N ALA A 252 20.34 20.74 -37.18
CA ALA A 252 19.69 20.84 -35.88
C ALA A 252 18.32 20.11 -35.90
N PRO A 253 17.77 19.71 -34.74
CA PRO A 253 16.45 19.09 -34.67
C PRO A 253 15.43 19.93 -35.41
N TYR A 254 14.64 19.29 -36.26
CA TYR A 254 13.55 19.97 -36.95
C TYR A 254 12.50 20.41 -35.92
N PRO A 255 11.97 21.64 -36.02
CA PRO A 255 10.85 22.04 -35.17
C PRO A 255 9.66 21.09 -35.42
N PRO A 256 8.82 20.85 -34.40
CA PRO A 256 7.64 20.01 -34.55
C PRO A 256 6.80 20.47 -35.73
N LEU A 257 6.47 19.55 -36.65
CA LEU A 257 5.65 19.85 -37.82
C LEU A 257 4.16 19.94 -37.50
N ARG A 258 3.76 19.50 -36.30
CA ARG A 258 2.39 19.48 -35.78
C ARG A 258 2.39 20.02 -34.35
N SER A 259 1.27 20.62 -33.94
CA SER A 259 1.05 20.97 -32.54
C SER A 259 0.79 19.71 -31.71
N PRO A 260 0.94 19.78 -30.38
CA PRO A 260 0.61 18.66 -29.49
C PRO A 260 -0.82 18.16 -29.69
N GLU A 261 -1.79 19.07 -29.82
CA GLU A 261 -3.21 18.71 -29.97
C GLU A 261 -3.45 17.91 -31.27
N ALA A 262 -2.83 18.33 -32.37
CA ALA A 262 -2.91 17.59 -33.63
C ALA A 262 -2.20 16.23 -33.60
N VAL A 263 -1.26 16.02 -32.66
CA VAL A 263 -0.66 14.70 -32.43
C VAL A 263 -1.62 13.82 -31.64
N ASP A 264 -2.25 14.38 -30.61
CA ASP A 264 -3.24 13.66 -29.78
C ASP A 264 -4.45 13.24 -30.61
N ASP A 265 -4.99 14.12 -31.47
CA ASP A 265 -6.07 13.78 -32.41
C ASP A 265 -5.72 12.58 -33.31
N ILE A 266 -4.47 12.51 -33.78
CA ILE A 266 -3.99 11.39 -34.64
C ILE A 266 -3.86 10.10 -33.83
N ILE A 267 -3.43 10.20 -32.57
CA ILE A 267 -3.32 9.04 -31.67
C ILE A 267 -4.72 8.51 -31.38
N GLU A 268 -5.68 9.38 -31.04
CA GLU A 268 -7.07 9.01 -30.78
C GLU A 268 -7.71 8.36 -32.00
N GLU A 269 -7.62 8.96 -33.20
CA GLU A 269 -8.13 8.36 -34.45
C GLU A 269 -7.49 6.99 -34.75
N SER A 270 -6.22 6.79 -34.37
CA SER A 270 -5.53 5.50 -34.51
C SER A 270 -6.03 4.48 -33.49
N LEU A 271 -6.26 4.88 -32.24
CA LEU A 271 -6.77 4.03 -31.16
C LEU A 271 -8.23 3.64 -31.42
N GLU A 272 -9.08 4.54 -31.91
CA GLU A 272 -10.45 4.22 -32.31
C GLU A 272 -10.51 3.15 -33.43
N ARG A 273 -9.53 3.14 -34.33
CA ARG A 273 -9.50 2.24 -35.49
C ARG A 273 -8.82 0.91 -35.23
N TYR A 274 -7.76 0.92 -34.42
CA TYR A 274 -6.85 -0.21 -34.24
C TYR A 274 -6.54 -0.53 -32.78
N GLY A 275 -6.93 0.34 -31.86
CA GLY A 275 -6.74 0.16 -30.43
C GLY A 275 -7.69 -0.88 -29.86
N THR A 276 -7.39 -1.29 -28.64
CA THR A 276 -8.24 -2.16 -27.83
C THR A 276 -8.26 -1.52 -26.46
N ASP A 277 -9.44 -1.45 -25.85
CA ASP A 277 -9.55 -0.91 -24.51
C ASP A 277 -8.71 -1.75 -23.54
N PRO A 278 -7.95 -1.10 -22.64
CA PRO A 278 -7.16 -1.81 -21.66
C PRO A 278 -8.11 -2.55 -20.71
N LEU A 279 -7.85 -3.84 -20.48
CA LEU A 279 -8.63 -4.63 -19.52
C LEU A 279 -8.62 -3.97 -18.14
N THR A 280 -9.78 -3.91 -17.48
CA THR A 280 -9.90 -3.50 -16.08
C THR A 280 -9.38 -4.59 -15.17
N ASP A 281 -9.03 -4.26 -13.92
CA ASP A 281 -8.57 -5.27 -12.97
C ASP A 281 -9.66 -6.32 -12.68
N ALA A 282 -10.94 -5.91 -12.67
CA ALA A 282 -12.08 -6.80 -12.56
C ALA A 282 -12.19 -7.77 -13.75
N GLU A 283 -12.10 -7.25 -14.99
CA GLU A 283 -12.10 -8.09 -16.20
C GLU A 283 -10.93 -9.07 -16.20
N ILE A 284 -9.75 -8.65 -15.75
CA ILE A 284 -8.58 -9.52 -15.66
C ILE A 284 -8.84 -10.66 -14.67
N MET A 285 -9.40 -10.36 -13.50
CA MET A 285 -9.70 -11.37 -12.47
C MET A 285 -10.79 -12.35 -12.92
N GLN A 286 -11.86 -11.87 -13.55
CA GLN A 286 -12.92 -12.70 -14.12
C GLN A 286 -12.41 -13.61 -15.24
N ASN A 287 -11.44 -13.14 -16.02
CA ASN A 287 -10.83 -13.89 -17.11
C ASN A 287 -9.71 -14.85 -16.67
N LEU A 288 -9.47 -15.07 -15.37
CA LEU A 288 -8.49 -16.08 -14.97
C LEU A 288 -9.01 -17.48 -15.29
N ILE A 289 -8.15 -18.37 -15.82
CA ILE A 289 -8.56 -19.76 -16.16
C ILE A 289 -8.98 -20.55 -14.91
N TYR A 290 -8.52 -20.10 -13.74
CA TYR A 290 -8.89 -20.63 -12.43
C TYR A 290 -9.90 -19.71 -11.73
N SER A 291 -10.70 -18.92 -12.45
CA SER A 291 -11.74 -18.04 -11.88
C SER A 291 -12.72 -18.81 -10.99
N ASP A 292 -13.10 -20.03 -11.37
CA ASP A 292 -13.97 -20.90 -10.55
C ASP A 292 -13.33 -21.34 -9.22
N SER A 293 -11.99 -21.30 -9.14
CA SER A 293 -11.19 -21.55 -7.93
C SER A 293 -10.53 -20.29 -7.39
N ASN A 294 -10.88 -19.12 -7.94
CA ASN A 294 -10.67 -17.79 -7.37
C ASN A 294 -12.04 -17.40 -6.82
N GLU A 295 -12.30 -17.77 -5.57
CA GLU A 295 -13.59 -17.57 -4.89
C GLU A 295 -14.11 -16.13 -4.98
N ALA A 296 -13.22 -15.14 -5.18
CA ALA A 296 -13.52 -13.72 -5.25
C ALA A 296 -14.01 -13.17 -6.62
N ALA A 297 -14.14 -13.95 -7.71
CA ALA A 297 -14.38 -13.36 -9.06
C ALA A 297 -15.44 -14.05 -9.96
N ASN A 298 -16.26 -14.98 -9.44
CA ASN A 298 -17.34 -15.61 -10.22
C ASN A 298 -18.66 -14.83 -10.02
N PRO A 299 -19.30 -14.24 -11.06
CA PRO A 299 -20.51 -13.42 -10.90
C PRO A 299 -21.67 -14.12 -10.21
N THR A 300 -21.86 -15.42 -10.44
CA THR A 300 -22.91 -16.19 -9.74
C THR A 300 -22.54 -16.42 -8.28
N ARG A 301 -21.26 -16.58 -7.94
CA ARG A 301 -20.82 -16.67 -6.53
C ARG A 301 -20.77 -15.32 -5.82
N ILE A 302 -20.43 -14.24 -6.53
CA ILE A 302 -20.53 -12.88 -6.00
C ILE A 302 -22.00 -12.61 -5.69
N LEU A 303 -22.90 -12.87 -6.64
CA LEU A 303 -24.34 -12.76 -6.41
C LEU A 303 -24.85 -13.67 -5.27
N ASP A 304 -24.33 -14.89 -5.16
CA ASP A 304 -24.62 -15.83 -4.06
C ASP A 304 -24.13 -15.29 -2.70
N LYS A 305 -22.91 -14.74 -2.66
CA LYS A 305 -22.31 -14.10 -1.48
C LYS A 305 -23.09 -12.85 -1.06
N THR A 306 -23.31 -11.92 -1.98
CA THR A 306 -24.05 -10.67 -1.73
C THR A 306 -25.50 -10.96 -1.31
N MET A 307 -26.13 -12.02 -1.85
CA MET A 307 -27.47 -12.43 -1.42
C MET A 307 -27.48 -13.01 -0.01
N ALA A 308 -26.47 -13.77 0.39
CA ALA A 308 -26.33 -14.21 1.78
C ALA A 308 -26.11 -13.02 2.75
N GLU A 309 -25.29 -12.04 2.36
CA GLU A 309 -25.09 -10.80 3.12
C GLU A 309 -26.40 -10.01 3.24
N ALA A 310 -27.20 -9.95 2.16
CA ALA A 310 -28.53 -9.35 2.18
C ALA A 310 -29.49 -10.08 3.15
N ILE A 311 -29.49 -11.41 3.15
CA ILE A 311 -30.28 -12.21 4.12
C ILE A 311 -29.86 -11.85 5.55
N ARG A 312 -28.56 -11.81 5.84
CA ARG A 312 -28.02 -11.45 7.16
C ARG A 312 -28.52 -10.07 7.60
N ALA A 313 -28.43 -9.07 6.72
CA ALA A 313 -28.86 -7.71 7.03
C ALA A 313 -30.37 -7.60 7.27
N VAL A 314 -31.18 -8.32 6.50
CA VAL A 314 -32.64 -8.39 6.72
C VAL A 314 -32.95 -9.11 8.04
N GLN A 315 -32.22 -10.17 8.39
CA GLN A 315 -32.38 -10.88 9.66
C GLN A 315 -32.05 -9.99 10.87
N ILE A 316 -31.03 -9.13 10.77
CA ILE A 316 -30.70 -8.14 11.80
C ILE A 316 -31.84 -7.13 11.95
N ARG A 317 -32.29 -6.51 10.85
CA ARG A 317 -33.41 -5.55 10.87
C ARG A 317 -34.71 -6.14 11.41
N ALA A 318 -34.95 -7.43 11.16
CA ALA A 318 -36.12 -8.14 11.67
C ALA A 318 -35.96 -8.63 13.12
N GLY A 319 -34.78 -8.50 13.73
CA GLY A 319 -34.50 -8.97 15.10
C GLY A 319 -34.51 -10.50 15.23
N VAL A 320 -34.23 -11.23 14.14
CA VAL A 320 -34.24 -12.70 14.09
C VAL A 320 -32.86 -13.31 13.78
N ARG A 321 -31.80 -12.50 13.72
CA ARG A 321 -30.43 -12.95 13.38
C ARG A 321 -29.88 -13.98 14.36
N THR A 322 -30.07 -13.79 15.67
CA THR A 322 -29.52 -14.66 16.72
C THR A 322 -30.01 -16.11 16.61
N GLU A 323 -31.24 -16.31 16.11
CA GLU A 323 -31.84 -17.63 15.91
C GLU A 323 -31.74 -18.12 14.46
N ASN A 324 -31.07 -17.37 13.58
CA ASN A 324 -31.05 -17.56 12.12
C ASN A 324 -32.48 -17.78 11.57
N GLY A 325 -33.37 -16.85 11.92
CA GLY A 325 -34.79 -16.91 11.59
C GLY A 325 -35.08 -16.66 10.10
N TRP A 326 -36.28 -17.06 9.70
CA TRP A 326 -36.78 -16.89 8.33
C TRP A 326 -37.13 -15.43 8.02
N VAL A 327 -36.73 -14.94 6.85
CA VAL A 327 -37.04 -13.59 6.35
C VAL A 327 -37.67 -13.63 4.96
N ASP A 328 -38.48 -12.63 4.63
CA ASP A 328 -39.19 -12.56 3.35
C ASP A 328 -38.23 -12.30 2.17
N VAL A 329 -38.33 -13.12 1.12
CA VAL A 329 -37.46 -13.03 -0.07
C VAL A 329 -37.58 -11.67 -0.78
N THR A 330 -38.76 -11.04 -0.79
CA THR A 330 -38.94 -9.74 -1.45
C THR A 330 -38.14 -8.64 -0.76
N VAL A 331 -38.04 -8.69 0.57
CA VAL A 331 -37.24 -7.74 1.36
C VAL A 331 -35.74 -8.00 1.16
N VAL A 332 -35.35 -9.27 1.01
CA VAL A 332 -33.97 -9.65 0.66
C VAL A 332 -33.60 -9.15 -0.73
N ASP A 333 -34.53 -9.18 -1.68
CA ASP A 333 -34.27 -8.76 -3.07
C ASP A 333 -34.11 -7.25 -3.20
N ASP A 334 -34.93 -6.49 -2.47
CA ASP A 334 -34.78 -5.04 -2.39
C ASP A 334 -33.41 -4.68 -1.77
N GLU A 335 -33.01 -5.41 -0.73
CA GLU A 335 -31.72 -5.21 -0.07
C GLU A 335 -30.52 -5.64 -0.95
N LEU A 336 -30.66 -6.72 -1.69
CA LEU A 336 -29.66 -7.19 -2.66
C LEU A 336 -29.45 -6.16 -3.78
N ALA A 337 -30.53 -5.58 -4.29
CA ALA A 337 -30.45 -4.54 -5.31
C ALA A 337 -29.68 -3.31 -4.81
N VAL A 338 -29.95 -2.87 -3.57
CA VAL A 338 -29.20 -1.77 -2.95
C VAL A 338 -27.71 -2.11 -2.80
N ARG A 339 -27.36 -3.33 -2.39
CA ARG A 339 -25.95 -3.75 -2.29
C ARG A 339 -25.24 -3.77 -3.65
N LEU A 340 -25.86 -4.35 -4.68
CA LEU A 340 -25.27 -4.48 -6.00
C LEU A 340 -25.07 -3.13 -6.70
N ASP A 341 -26.03 -2.21 -6.57
CA ASP A 341 -25.90 -0.85 -7.11
C ASP A 341 -24.70 -0.09 -6.48
N ASN A 342 -24.34 -0.44 -5.24
CA ASN A 342 -23.26 0.19 -4.49
C ASN A 342 -21.89 -0.51 -4.63
N GLN A 343 -21.86 -1.84 -4.76
CA GLN A 343 -20.63 -2.66 -4.81
C GLN A 343 -20.09 -2.83 -6.23
N ASP A 344 -20.97 -3.17 -7.17
CA ASP A 344 -20.59 -3.77 -8.45
C ASP A 344 -21.56 -3.34 -9.54
N ALA A 345 -21.42 -2.10 -10.01
CA ALA A 345 -22.20 -1.55 -11.12
C ALA A 345 -22.09 -2.34 -12.45
N ASP A 346 -21.21 -3.35 -12.50
CA ASP A 346 -20.94 -4.19 -13.67
C ASP A 346 -21.55 -5.61 -13.59
N ILE A 347 -22.22 -6.00 -12.49
CA ILE A 347 -22.91 -7.30 -12.41
C ILE A 347 -24.32 -7.16 -13.00
N GLU A 348 -24.45 -7.46 -14.29
CA GLU A 348 -25.77 -7.61 -14.92
C GLU A 348 -26.45 -8.92 -14.45
N TYR A 349 -27.57 -8.79 -13.72
CA TYR A 349 -28.46 -9.90 -13.39
C TYR A 349 -29.90 -9.57 -13.77
N ALA A 350 -30.69 -10.60 -14.10
CA ALA A 350 -32.13 -10.43 -14.28
C ALA A 350 -32.86 -10.86 -12.99
N PRO A 351 -33.77 -10.03 -12.42
CA PRO A 351 -34.51 -10.39 -11.20
C PRO A 351 -35.29 -11.71 -11.31
N GLU A 352 -35.67 -12.09 -12.53
CA GLU A 352 -36.32 -13.37 -12.86
C GLU A 352 -35.43 -14.60 -12.68
N ASP A 353 -34.11 -14.44 -12.63
CA ASP A 353 -33.14 -15.52 -12.43
C ASP A 353 -32.81 -15.75 -10.94
N LEU A 354 -33.17 -14.81 -10.05
CA LEU A 354 -32.88 -14.93 -8.61
C LEU A 354 -33.43 -16.22 -7.96
N PRO A 355 -34.63 -16.73 -8.31
CA PRO A 355 -35.09 -18.02 -7.80
C PRO A 355 -34.14 -19.18 -8.12
N ASP A 356 -33.60 -19.21 -9.35
CA ASP A 356 -32.67 -20.27 -9.77
C ASP A 356 -31.32 -20.15 -9.03
N VAL A 357 -30.89 -18.93 -8.72
CA VAL A 357 -29.67 -18.68 -7.91
C VAL A 357 -29.85 -19.22 -6.49
N ARG A 358 -30.99 -18.94 -5.85
CA ARG A 358 -31.27 -19.45 -4.48
C ARG A 358 -31.41 -20.97 -4.45
N ASP A 359 -32.08 -21.55 -5.44
CA ASP A 359 -32.25 -23.01 -5.54
C ASP A 359 -30.91 -23.75 -5.77
N ALA A 360 -29.95 -23.09 -6.44
CA ALA A 360 -28.63 -23.62 -6.71
C ALA A 360 -27.61 -23.36 -5.59
N SER A 361 -27.89 -22.40 -4.70
CA SER A 361 -26.99 -21.98 -3.63
C SER A 361 -26.87 -23.01 -2.51
N GLY A 362 -25.64 -23.22 -2.03
CA GLY A 362 -25.39 -23.98 -0.80
C GLY A 362 -25.48 -23.14 0.47
N LEU A 363 -25.61 -21.82 0.34
CA LEU A 363 -25.52 -20.85 1.44
C LEU A 363 -26.89 -20.50 2.04
N MET A 364 -27.98 -20.89 1.39
CA MET A 364 -29.32 -20.50 1.81
C MET A 364 -30.36 -21.61 1.65
N GLU A 365 -31.38 -21.57 2.50
CA GLU A 365 -32.56 -22.45 2.46
C GLU A 365 -33.78 -21.60 2.16
N VAL A 366 -34.63 -22.07 1.23
CA VAL A 366 -35.89 -21.41 0.85
C VAL A 366 -37.08 -22.29 1.22
N GLU A 367 -38.10 -21.70 1.84
CA GLU A 367 -39.34 -22.39 2.21
C GLU A 367 -40.57 -21.52 1.89
N LEU A 368 -41.71 -22.16 1.65
CA LEU A 368 -43.00 -21.49 1.55
C LEU A 368 -43.70 -21.53 2.91
N GLN A 369 -43.91 -20.36 3.53
CA GLN A 369 -44.60 -20.22 4.82
C GLN A 369 -45.74 -19.21 4.70
N ASP A 370 -46.95 -19.59 5.10
CA ASP A 370 -48.14 -18.71 5.13
C ASP A 370 -48.42 -17.92 3.82
N ASP A 371 -48.22 -18.57 2.66
CA ASP A 371 -48.34 -18.02 1.29
C ASP A 371 -47.21 -17.06 0.86
N ASP A 372 -46.22 -16.83 1.72
CA ASP A 372 -45.01 -16.05 1.43
C ASP A 372 -43.78 -16.95 1.24
N ILE A 373 -42.85 -16.53 0.38
CA ILE A 373 -41.58 -17.23 0.16
C ILE A 373 -40.56 -16.64 1.13
N VAL A 374 -40.05 -17.47 2.02
CA VAL A 374 -39.07 -17.08 3.03
C VAL A 374 -37.74 -17.76 2.80
N VAL A 375 -36.66 -17.10 3.22
CA VAL A 375 -35.28 -17.56 3.10
C VAL A 375 -34.54 -17.38 4.41
N ARG A 376 -33.53 -18.21 4.66
CA ARG A 376 -32.55 -18.07 5.75
C ARG A 376 -31.20 -18.65 5.30
N LEU A 377 -30.16 -18.43 6.09
CA LEU A 377 -28.83 -18.98 5.81
C LEU A 377 -28.72 -20.45 6.22
N THR A 378 -27.94 -21.24 5.48
CA THR A 378 -27.45 -22.56 5.92
C THR A 378 -26.29 -22.39 6.92
N GLU A 379 -25.79 -23.47 7.52
CA GLU A 379 -24.57 -23.44 8.34
C GLU A 379 -23.36 -22.88 7.55
N ASP A 380 -23.22 -23.27 6.28
CA ASP A 380 -22.19 -22.77 5.38
C ASP A 380 -22.42 -21.28 5.05
N GLY A 381 -23.68 -20.87 4.88
CA GLY A 381 -24.08 -19.47 4.71
C GLY A 381 -23.73 -18.60 5.91
N GLU A 382 -24.04 -19.08 7.12
CA GLU A 382 -23.72 -18.36 8.36
C GLU A 382 -22.22 -18.18 8.53
N THR A 383 -21.43 -19.22 8.24
CA THR A 383 -19.96 -19.15 8.32
C THR A 383 -19.39 -18.16 7.29
N MET A 384 -19.98 -18.08 6.10
CA MET A 384 -19.47 -17.23 5.03
C MET A 384 -19.73 -15.74 5.28
N VAL A 385 -20.89 -15.39 5.86
CA VAL A 385 -21.24 -14.00 6.20
C VAL A 385 -20.77 -13.57 7.59
N GLU A 386 -20.04 -14.44 8.29
CA GLU A 386 -19.30 -14.02 9.48
C GLU A 386 -18.20 -13.06 9.03
N PRO A 387 -18.12 -11.84 9.61
CA PRO A 387 -17.11 -10.88 9.20
C PRO A 387 -15.70 -11.45 9.44
N GLU A 388 -14.97 -11.71 8.35
CA GLU A 388 -13.57 -12.14 8.39
C GLU A 388 -12.65 -10.92 8.52
N THR A 389 -12.16 -10.70 9.72
CA THR A 389 -11.10 -9.72 10.00
C THR A 389 -9.74 -10.42 9.92
N GLY A 390 -8.89 -9.95 9.01
CA GLY A 390 -7.68 -10.66 8.55
C GLY A 390 -6.78 -11.27 9.64
N SER A 391 -6.07 -12.34 9.28
CA SER A 391 -5.24 -13.15 10.17
C SER A 391 -3.96 -12.44 10.67
N VAL A 392 -4.06 -11.60 11.69
CA VAL A 392 -2.96 -11.29 12.63
C VAL A 392 -3.52 -11.28 14.05
N ARG A 393 -3.55 -12.48 14.67
CA ARG A 393 -3.94 -12.68 16.07
C ARG A 393 -2.89 -12.03 17.00
N SER A 394 -3.04 -10.73 17.23
CA SER A 394 -2.46 -10.02 18.36
C SER A 394 -3.61 -9.57 19.26
N ALA A 395 -3.38 -9.38 20.56
CA ALA A 395 -4.41 -9.05 21.55
C ALA A 395 -5.25 -7.79 21.23
N GLY A 396 -4.86 -6.96 20.24
CA GLY A 396 -5.67 -5.84 19.75
C GLY A 396 -6.68 -6.18 18.65
N GLY A 397 -6.60 -7.37 18.04
CA GLY A 397 -7.51 -7.82 16.97
C GLY A 397 -8.90 -8.15 17.50
N GLU A 398 -9.01 -8.93 18.58
CA GLU A 398 -10.31 -9.37 19.12
C GLU A 398 -11.23 -8.20 19.51
N THR A 399 -10.68 -7.09 20.01
CA THR A 399 -11.46 -5.90 20.39
C THR A 399 -11.86 -5.06 19.18
N HIS A 400 -11.06 -5.02 18.11
CA HIS A 400 -11.37 -4.30 16.86
C HIS A 400 -12.48 -5.01 16.10
N ASP A 401 -12.37 -6.33 15.99
CA ASP A 401 -13.34 -7.18 15.33
C ASP A 401 -14.71 -7.10 16.01
N ALA A 402 -14.73 -7.17 17.34
CA ALA A 402 -15.96 -7.01 18.12
C ALA A 402 -16.60 -5.61 17.94
N VAL A 403 -15.80 -4.56 17.74
CA VAL A 403 -16.34 -3.21 17.48
C VAL A 403 -16.97 -3.14 16.10
N LEU A 404 -16.36 -3.75 15.08
CA LEU A 404 -16.92 -3.78 13.73
C LEU A 404 -18.22 -4.56 13.67
N VAL A 405 -18.28 -5.74 14.30
CA VAL A 405 -19.51 -6.54 14.40
C VAL A 405 -20.62 -5.75 15.06
N ASP A 406 -20.37 -5.16 16.23
CA ASP A 406 -21.38 -4.38 16.95
C ASP A 406 -21.80 -3.14 16.15
N THR A 407 -20.87 -2.53 15.38
CA THR A 407 -21.17 -1.37 14.54
C THR A 407 -22.10 -1.75 13.40
N GLU A 408 -21.78 -2.84 12.72
CA GLU A 408 -22.58 -3.37 11.63
C GLU A 408 -24.01 -3.67 12.11
N GLU A 409 -24.15 -4.36 13.25
CA GLU A 409 -25.45 -4.65 13.85
C GLU A 409 -26.21 -3.35 14.17
N ALA A 410 -25.58 -2.43 14.90
CA ALA A 410 -26.22 -1.21 15.37
C ALA A 410 -26.65 -0.24 14.24
N LEU A 411 -25.88 -0.16 13.16
CA LEU A 411 -26.24 0.63 11.98
C LEU A 411 -27.27 -0.09 11.11
N THR A 412 -27.14 -1.41 10.94
CA THR A 412 -28.09 -2.21 10.13
C THR A 412 -29.49 -2.17 10.74
N GLU A 413 -29.63 -2.26 12.06
CA GLU A 413 -30.91 -2.06 12.78
C GLU A 413 -31.60 -0.74 12.44
N ARG A 414 -30.83 0.29 12.03
CA ARG A 414 -31.31 1.64 11.72
C ARG A 414 -31.44 1.90 10.22
N GLY A 415 -31.39 0.85 9.40
CA GLY A 415 -31.65 0.94 7.96
C GLY A 415 -30.42 1.13 7.09
N PHE A 416 -29.21 1.15 7.67
CA PHE A 416 -27.98 1.18 6.87
C PHE A 416 -27.73 -0.20 6.24
N SER A 417 -27.23 -0.20 5.01
CA SER A 417 -26.55 -1.35 4.45
C SER A 417 -25.06 -1.21 4.74
N VAL A 418 -24.55 -2.03 5.66
CA VAL A 418 -23.13 -2.05 6.05
C VAL A 418 -22.42 -3.24 5.41
N GLU A 419 -21.18 -3.02 4.99
CA GLU A 419 -20.28 -4.02 4.44
C GLU A 419 -18.90 -3.87 5.08
N VAL A 420 -18.38 -4.96 5.66
CA VAL A 420 -17.02 -5.00 6.21
C VAL A 420 -16.02 -5.28 5.09
N VAL A 421 -14.98 -4.47 5.01
CA VAL A 421 -13.99 -4.55 3.92
C VAL A 421 -12.83 -5.45 4.34
N GLU A 422 -12.54 -6.48 3.54
CA GLU A 422 -11.40 -7.37 3.76
C GLU A 422 -10.07 -6.61 3.62
N GLN A 423 -9.28 -6.56 4.69
CA GLN A 423 -7.98 -5.88 4.69
C GLN A 423 -6.92 -6.74 3.97
N ASP A 424 -6.65 -6.45 2.71
CA ASP A 424 -5.60 -7.11 1.89
C ASP A 424 -4.18 -6.53 2.10
N GLY A 425 -4.01 -5.67 3.12
CA GLY A 425 -2.78 -4.93 3.40
C GLY A 425 -2.68 -3.58 2.68
N SER A 426 -3.71 -3.17 1.92
CA SER A 426 -3.88 -1.79 1.46
C SER A 426 -4.60 -0.91 2.50
N GLU A 427 -4.41 0.41 2.41
CA GLU A 427 -5.09 1.37 3.29
C GLU A 427 -6.53 1.59 2.81
N GLN A 428 -7.44 0.70 3.19
CA GLN A 428 -8.90 0.79 2.97
C GLN A 428 -9.63 1.15 4.27
N PRO A 429 -10.88 1.68 4.21
CA PRO A 429 -11.70 1.81 5.42
C PRO A 429 -11.98 0.42 6.03
N ASP A 430 -12.36 0.37 7.31
CA ASP A 430 -12.68 -0.90 7.96
C ASP A 430 -14.04 -1.46 7.47
N ALA A 431 -15.00 -0.58 7.20
CA ALA A 431 -16.28 -0.93 6.59
C ALA A 431 -16.82 0.24 5.75
N VAL A 432 -17.79 -0.04 4.89
CA VAL A 432 -18.54 0.96 4.11
C VAL A 432 -20.02 0.83 4.46
N ALA A 433 -20.72 1.96 4.56
CA ALA A 433 -22.15 1.97 4.82
C ALA A 433 -22.88 2.92 3.88
N THR A 434 -24.12 2.55 3.53
CA THR A 434 -25.04 3.36 2.74
C THR A 434 -26.41 3.36 3.39
N HIS A 435 -27.23 4.37 3.08
CA HIS A 435 -28.57 4.49 3.63
C HIS A 435 -29.51 5.04 2.55
N PRO A 436 -30.73 4.47 2.35
CA PRO A 436 -31.62 4.87 1.25
C PRO A 436 -32.08 6.34 1.29
N ASP A 437 -32.15 6.93 2.48
CA ASP A 437 -32.51 8.34 2.67
C ASP A 437 -31.31 9.31 2.63
N HIS A 438 -30.08 8.81 2.40
CA HIS A 438 -28.89 9.62 2.24
C HIS A 438 -28.20 9.38 0.90
N ASP A 439 -28.00 10.45 0.13
CA ASP A 439 -27.22 10.42 -1.11
C ASP A 439 -25.69 10.27 -0.87
N ALA A 440 -25.25 10.09 0.38
CA ALA A 440 -23.85 9.97 0.77
C ALA A 440 -23.46 8.53 1.10
N VAL A 441 -22.24 8.14 0.72
CA VAL A 441 -21.61 6.89 1.16
C VAL A 441 -20.75 7.18 2.39
N PHE A 442 -20.82 6.29 3.38
CA PHE A 442 -20.10 6.43 4.65
C PHE A 442 -18.93 5.45 4.73
N ASN A 443 -17.76 5.93 5.15
CA ASN A 443 -16.63 5.07 5.51
C ASN A 443 -16.65 4.85 7.02
N ILE A 444 -16.65 3.62 7.49
CA ILE A 444 -16.58 3.29 8.91
C ILE A 444 -15.12 2.99 9.29
N GLU A 445 -14.68 3.61 10.39
CA GLU A 445 -13.35 3.43 10.95
C GLU A 445 -13.49 3.06 12.44
N ALA A 446 -13.16 1.83 12.80
CA ALA A 446 -13.23 1.35 14.18
C ALA A 446 -11.97 1.77 14.96
N GLU A 447 -12.13 2.80 15.79
CA GLU A 447 -11.08 3.50 16.52
C GLU A 447 -10.80 2.82 17.88
N THR A 448 -10.30 1.59 17.87
CA THR A 448 -10.03 0.81 19.11
C THR A 448 -8.67 1.11 19.76
N THR A 449 -7.66 1.43 18.94
CA THR A 449 -6.29 1.79 19.37
C THR A 449 -5.78 3.07 18.71
N THR A 450 -6.53 3.58 17.75
CA THR A 450 -6.14 4.66 16.85
C THR A 450 -6.19 6.08 17.45
N PRO A 451 -6.93 6.39 18.55
CA PRO A 451 -6.80 7.70 19.20
C PRO A 451 -5.38 8.00 19.73
N ASP A 452 -4.53 6.99 19.91
CA ASP A 452 -3.11 7.16 20.24
C ASP A 452 -2.24 7.58 19.02
N ARG A 453 -2.81 7.54 17.82
CA ARG A 453 -2.18 7.91 16.53
C ARG A 453 -3.02 8.96 15.78
N PRO A 454 -2.97 10.24 16.17
CA PRO A 454 -3.76 11.30 15.57
C PRO A 454 -3.66 11.45 14.04
N VAL A 455 -2.48 11.18 13.45
CA VAL A 455 -2.33 11.28 11.99
C VAL A 455 -3.13 10.21 11.26
N LYS A 456 -3.31 9.02 11.83
CA LYS A 456 -4.11 7.97 11.19
C LYS A 456 -5.58 8.40 11.08
N VAL A 457 -6.14 9.03 12.13
CA VAL A 457 -7.49 9.62 12.11
C VAL A 457 -7.62 10.65 10.98
N LEU A 458 -6.64 11.54 10.83
CA LEU A 458 -6.64 12.58 9.79
C LEU A 458 -6.44 12.01 8.38
N GLN A 459 -5.66 10.94 8.23
CA GLN A 459 -5.51 10.22 6.96
C GLN A 459 -6.79 9.49 6.55
N ASN A 460 -7.50 8.91 7.50
CA ASN A 460 -8.81 8.30 7.27
C ASN A 460 -9.84 9.35 6.83
N LEU A 461 -9.87 10.52 7.48
CA LEU A 461 -10.69 11.67 7.06
C LEU A 461 -10.37 12.09 5.62
N LYS A 462 -9.08 12.35 5.33
CA LYS A 462 -8.61 12.75 4.00
C LYS A 462 -9.06 11.77 2.92
N ARG A 463 -8.89 10.47 3.17
CA ARG A 463 -9.23 9.40 2.22
C ARG A 463 -10.73 9.33 1.94
N ALA A 464 -11.56 9.50 2.98
CA ALA A 464 -13.00 9.56 2.81
C ALA A 464 -13.41 10.76 1.94
N HIS A 465 -12.88 11.96 2.23
CA HIS A 465 -13.20 13.17 1.47
C HIS A 465 -12.70 13.13 0.02
N GLU A 466 -11.50 12.59 -0.24
CA GLU A 466 -10.99 12.39 -1.60
C GLU A 466 -11.85 11.41 -2.42
N ALA A 467 -12.57 10.51 -1.74
CA ALA A 467 -13.52 9.58 -2.34
C ALA A 467 -14.97 10.11 -2.39
N ASP A 468 -15.22 11.37 -2.00
CA ASP A 468 -16.55 11.98 -1.86
C ASP A 468 -17.46 11.21 -0.88
N ARG A 469 -16.88 10.77 0.25
CA ARG A 469 -17.54 9.98 1.30
C ARG A 469 -17.43 10.64 2.68
N ILE A 470 -18.31 10.26 3.59
CA ILE A 470 -18.37 10.78 4.96
C ILE A 470 -17.81 9.73 5.94
N PRO A 471 -16.73 10.02 6.70
CA PRO A 471 -16.20 9.08 7.67
C PRO A 471 -17.04 9.06 8.96
N ILE A 472 -17.34 7.85 9.44
CA ILE A 472 -17.91 7.53 10.76
C ILE A 472 -16.79 6.91 11.60
N PHE A 473 -16.31 7.67 12.57
CA PHE A 473 -15.31 7.21 13.54
C PHE A 473 -16.00 6.55 14.72
N VAL A 474 -15.84 5.24 14.88
CA VAL A 474 -16.52 4.46 15.93
C VAL A 474 -15.58 4.19 17.09
N VAL A 475 -15.97 4.59 18.30
CA VAL A 475 -15.19 4.42 19.53
C VAL A 475 -15.97 3.67 20.59
N ARG A 476 -15.27 2.87 21.41
CA ARG A 476 -15.83 2.36 22.67
C ARG A 476 -15.81 3.45 23.76
N PRO A 477 -16.68 3.37 24.78
CA PRO A 477 -16.57 4.18 25.98
C PRO A 477 -15.18 4.04 26.64
N GLY A 478 -14.60 5.15 27.12
CA GLY A 478 -13.39 5.10 27.95
C GLY A 478 -13.73 5.15 29.45
N ASP A 479 -12.76 5.56 30.28
CA ASP A 479 -12.99 5.78 31.73
C ASP A 479 -14.19 6.73 31.99
N SER A 480 -14.38 7.70 31.10
CA SER A 480 -15.64 8.41 30.92
C SER A 480 -16.24 8.04 29.57
N GLU A 481 -17.57 8.02 29.50
CA GLU A 481 -18.34 7.62 28.30
C GLU A 481 -17.87 8.33 27.03
N THR A 482 -17.48 9.61 27.14
CA THR A 482 -17.08 10.46 26.02
C THR A 482 -15.56 10.60 25.82
N LYS A 483 -14.71 9.94 26.61
CA LYS A 483 -13.24 10.16 26.63
C LYS A 483 -12.61 10.05 25.24
N TRP A 484 -12.87 8.94 24.55
CA TRP A 484 -12.29 8.67 23.23
C TRP A 484 -12.95 9.48 22.12
N ALA A 485 -14.26 9.70 22.19
CA ALA A 485 -14.98 10.52 21.23
C ALA A 485 -14.52 11.99 21.28
N SER A 486 -14.36 12.54 22.48
CA SER A 486 -13.79 13.87 22.71
C SER A 486 -12.38 13.96 22.13
N ARG A 487 -11.59 12.88 22.28
CA ARG A 487 -10.23 12.86 21.73
C ARG A 487 -10.22 12.85 20.21
N VAL A 488 -11.07 12.06 19.57
CA VAL A 488 -11.22 12.05 18.10
C VAL A 488 -11.68 13.40 17.60
N GLU A 489 -12.71 14.01 18.21
CA GLU A 489 -13.18 15.35 17.84
C GLU A 489 -12.07 16.41 17.97
N ASN A 490 -11.28 16.38 19.05
CA ASN A 490 -10.14 17.28 19.25
C ASN A 490 -8.97 17.04 18.27
N ILE A 491 -8.89 15.86 17.64
CA ILE A 491 -7.92 15.59 16.55
C ILE A 491 -8.46 16.12 15.23
N LEU A 492 -9.77 16.08 15.01
CA LEU A 492 -10.40 16.51 13.77
C LEU A 492 -10.60 18.04 13.73
N SER A 493 -10.90 18.70 14.84
CA SER A 493 -11.28 20.11 14.84
C SER A 493 -10.88 20.87 16.11
N PRO A 494 -9.80 21.70 16.09
CA PRO A 494 -8.86 21.88 14.98
C PRO A 494 -7.87 20.71 14.86
N PRO A 495 -7.32 20.42 13.66
CA PRO A 495 -6.37 19.32 13.43
C PRO A 495 -4.94 19.60 13.93
N LEU A 496 -4.85 20.17 15.14
CA LEU A 496 -3.66 20.70 15.78
C LEU A 496 -3.81 20.52 17.30
N ARG A 497 -2.69 20.32 18.01
CA ARG A 497 -2.71 20.28 19.47
C ARG A 497 -2.33 21.63 20.07
N GLU A 498 -3.22 22.26 20.82
CA GLU A 498 -2.88 23.44 21.61
C GLU A 498 -2.04 23.05 22.84
N ARG A 499 -0.94 23.77 23.08
CA ARG A 499 -0.07 23.60 24.24
C ARG A 499 -0.45 24.54 25.38
N ALA A 500 -0.01 24.22 26.59
CA ALA A 500 -0.26 25.05 27.78
C ALA A 500 0.32 26.48 27.69
N ASP A 501 1.29 26.70 26.80
CA ASP A 501 1.88 28.01 26.52
C ASP A 501 1.15 28.78 25.39
N GLY A 502 0.07 28.22 24.83
CA GLY A 502 -0.73 28.80 23.75
C GLY A 502 -0.17 28.57 22.35
N THR A 503 0.92 27.81 22.19
CA THR A 503 1.45 27.44 20.87
C THR A 503 0.69 26.27 20.27
N GLU A 504 0.48 26.28 18.95
CA GLU A 504 -0.13 25.17 18.23
C GLU A 504 0.95 24.15 17.86
N GLN A 505 0.70 22.87 18.10
CA GLN A 505 1.60 21.77 17.76
C GLN A 505 0.99 20.92 16.64
N PHE A 506 1.75 20.70 15.57
CA PHE A 506 1.37 19.78 14.50
C PHE A 506 1.55 18.32 14.93
N TYR A 507 0.70 17.45 14.40
CA TYR A 507 0.90 16.01 14.49
C TYR A 507 2.02 15.55 13.53
N ASN A 508 2.73 14.48 13.90
CA ASN A 508 3.80 13.93 13.07
C ASN A 508 3.30 12.72 12.29
N CYS A 509 3.53 12.72 10.98
CA CYS A 509 3.37 11.53 10.15
C CYS A 509 4.41 10.47 10.54
N ASP A 510 4.16 9.21 10.14
CA ASP A 510 5.15 8.15 10.29
C ASP A 510 6.31 8.25 9.29
N GLU A 511 6.08 8.98 8.19
CA GLU A 511 7.10 9.33 7.22
C GLU A 511 8.13 10.31 7.78
N VAL A 512 9.37 10.16 7.32
CA VAL A 512 10.44 11.13 7.55
C VAL A 512 10.54 12.11 6.39
N VAL A 513 11.00 13.33 6.66
CA VAL A 513 11.20 14.33 5.62
C VAL A 513 12.31 13.87 4.67
N THR A 514 11.97 13.70 3.39
CA THR A 514 12.92 13.26 2.35
C THR A 514 12.98 14.23 1.19
N PHE A 515 14.09 14.21 0.46
CA PHE A 515 14.30 15.01 -0.75
C PHE A 515 14.89 14.12 -1.84
N GLY A 516 14.26 14.07 -3.02
CA GLY A 516 14.72 13.23 -4.13
C GLY A 516 14.56 11.73 -3.86
N GLY A 517 13.49 11.32 -3.18
CA GLY A 517 13.18 9.91 -2.88
C GLY A 517 13.82 9.34 -1.61
N GLY A 518 14.52 10.17 -0.83
CA GLY A 518 15.10 9.79 0.47
C GLY A 518 16.49 9.16 0.37
N ALA A 519 17.12 8.95 1.52
CA ALA A 519 18.50 8.46 1.62
C ALA A 519 18.75 7.10 0.96
N THR A 520 17.69 6.35 0.65
CA THR A 520 17.72 5.05 -0.02
C THR A 520 17.58 5.13 -1.55
N ALA A 521 17.17 6.29 -2.09
CA ALA A 521 17.05 6.54 -3.51
C ALA A 521 18.37 7.11 -4.08
N HIS A 522 18.64 6.85 -5.36
CA HIS A 522 19.87 7.31 -6.01
C HIS A 522 19.90 8.85 -6.07
N GLY A 523 20.85 9.47 -5.36
CA GLY A 523 20.96 10.93 -5.23
C GLY A 523 19.94 11.57 -4.26
N GLY A 524 19.11 10.76 -3.62
CA GLY A 524 18.14 11.18 -2.60
C GLY A 524 18.78 11.33 -1.21
N VAL A 525 18.15 12.14 -0.37
CA VAL A 525 18.60 12.39 1.01
C VAL A 525 17.43 12.49 1.97
N THR A 526 17.65 12.17 3.24
CA THR A 526 16.64 12.25 4.31
C THR A 526 17.06 13.28 5.35
N ALA A 527 16.16 14.14 5.81
CA ALA A 527 16.43 15.17 6.79
C ALA A 527 16.67 14.59 8.19
N VAL A 528 17.66 15.13 8.90
CA VAL A 528 18.04 14.71 10.26
C VAL A 528 18.32 15.89 11.15
N ARG A 529 18.08 15.72 12.45
CA ARG A 529 18.48 16.63 13.51
C ARG A 529 19.57 16.00 14.38
N PRO A 530 20.41 16.80 15.05
CA PRO A 530 21.30 16.31 16.09
C PRO A 530 20.50 15.67 17.23
N ARG A 531 21.03 14.59 17.80
CA ARG A 531 20.49 13.98 19.00
C ARG A 531 20.91 14.78 20.24
N THR A 532 19.95 15.43 20.88
CA THR A 532 20.15 16.30 22.07
C THR A 532 19.49 15.76 23.33
N SER A 533 18.57 14.82 23.19
CA SER A 533 17.89 14.11 24.28
C SER A 533 17.99 12.60 24.08
N ASP A 534 17.73 11.83 25.13
CA ASP A 534 17.62 10.38 25.03
C ASP A 534 16.41 9.94 24.17
N THR A 535 15.52 10.88 23.84
CA THR A 535 14.32 10.66 23.02
C THR A 535 14.55 10.99 21.55
N ASN A 536 13.98 10.18 20.66
CA ASN A 536 13.94 10.45 19.22
C ASN A 536 12.79 11.39 18.83
N ARG A 537 12.30 12.22 19.76
CA ARG A 537 11.10 13.03 19.58
C ARG A 537 11.33 14.10 18.50
N THR A 538 10.39 14.22 17.57
CA THR A 538 10.30 15.36 16.64
C THR A 538 9.09 16.16 17.06
N VAL A 539 9.22 17.48 17.15
CA VAL A 539 8.13 18.38 17.49
C VAL A 539 8.12 19.50 16.47
N TRP A 540 6.94 19.74 15.90
CA TRP A 540 6.67 20.89 15.05
C TRP A 540 5.63 21.76 15.75
N THR A 541 5.96 23.02 15.99
CA THR A 541 5.02 24.01 16.54
C THR A 541 4.87 25.18 15.59
N ARG A 542 3.69 25.82 15.59
CA ARG A 542 3.45 27.10 14.94
C ARG A 542 3.56 28.20 15.98
N ASP A 543 4.39 29.20 15.67
CA ASP A 543 4.55 30.44 16.44
C ASP A 543 4.40 31.62 15.48
N GLY A 544 3.20 32.22 15.44
CA GLY A 544 2.85 33.22 14.45
C GLY A 544 2.90 32.67 13.02
N ASP A 545 3.71 33.30 12.16
CA ASP A 545 3.89 32.92 10.74
C ASP A 545 5.07 31.95 10.52
N GLU A 546 5.61 31.35 11.59
CA GLU A 546 6.75 30.44 11.56
C GLU A 546 6.41 29.04 12.10
N ARG A 547 6.99 28.02 11.45
CA ARG A 547 7.10 26.65 11.95
C ARG A 547 8.45 26.44 12.62
N VAL A 548 8.40 25.91 13.83
CA VAL A 548 9.58 25.64 14.65
C VAL A 548 9.77 24.14 14.78
N LEU A 549 10.92 23.64 14.35
CA LEU A 549 11.36 22.26 14.57
C LEU A 549 12.14 22.19 15.89
N SER A 550 11.67 21.34 16.81
CA SER A 550 12.34 21.08 18.08
C SER A 550 12.27 19.60 18.47
N ASP A 551 12.90 19.24 19.59
CA ASP A 551 12.62 17.99 20.30
C ASP A 551 11.78 18.21 21.56
N GLY A 552 11.15 19.39 21.65
CA GLY A 552 10.39 19.88 22.79
C GLY A 552 11.24 20.50 23.91
N GLU A 553 12.57 20.40 23.84
CA GLU A 553 13.49 21.14 24.75
C GLU A 553 14.44 22.04 23.96
N THR A 554 15.00 21.54 22.86
CA THR A 554 15.94 22.25 22.00
C THR A 554 15.31 22.53 20.64
N GLU A 555 15.35 23.78 20.20
CA GLU A 555 14.97 24.21 18.85
C GLU A 555 16.13 24.02 17.87
N PHE A 556 15.82 23.55 16.67
CA PHE A 556 16.82 23.27 15.63
C PHE A 556 16.67 24.12 14.37
N ALA A 557 15.44 24.46 14.00
CA ALA A 557 15.17 25.25 12.81
C ALA A 557 13.87 26.06 12.96
N HIS A 558 13.87 27.24 12.36
CA HIS A 558 12.74 28.14 12.22
C HIS A 558 12.54 28.35 10.72
N MET A 559 11.31 28.23 10.25
CA MET A 559 10.98 28.39 8.83
C MET A 559 9.59 28.99 8.67
N SER A 560 9.30 29.56 7.51
CA SER A 560 7.95 30.06 7.24
C SER A 560 6.91 28.94 7.34
N ASP A 561 5.76 29.26 7.92
CA ASP A 561 4.59 28.37 7.91
C ASP A 561 4.07 28.14 6.48
N GLU A 562 4.26 29.12 5.59
CA GLU A 562 3.89 29.02 4.18
C GLU A 562 4.98 28.34 3.33
N GLY A 563 4.55 27.41 2.46
CA GLY A 563 5.38 26.79 1.43
C GLY A 563 6.02 25.45 1.83
N THR A 564 6.59 24.77 0.83
CA THR A 564 7.15 23.41 0.98
C THR A 564 8.52 23.45 1.67
N LEU A 565 8.73 22.50 2.59
CA LEU A 565 10.03 22.22 3.20
C LEU A 565 11.12 22.04 2.12
N SER A 566 12.25 22.72 2.28
CA SER A 566 13.42 22.60 1.39
C SER A 566 14.66 22.14 2.15
N LYS A 567 15.68 21.67 1.42
CA LYS A 567 16.94 21.17 2.00
C LYS A 567 17.66 22.21 2.87
N ASP A 568 17.50 23.50 2.55
CA ASP A 568 18.16 24.59 3.26
C ASP A 568 17.45 24.99 4.56
N MET A 569 16.24 24.48 4.79
CA MET A 569 15.41 24.76 5.97
C MET A 569 15.56 23.73 7.08
N VAL A 570 16.28 22.63 6.85
CA VAL A 570 16.51 21.57 7.84
C VAL A 570 17.95 21.63 8.40
N PRO A 571 18.20 21.17 9.64
CA PRO A 571 19.51 21.26 10.27
C PRO A 571 20.61 20.50 9.51
N ALA A 572 20.27 19.34 8.98
CA ALA A 572 21.13 18.48 8.18
C ALA A 572 20.29 17.48 7.38
N TYR A 573 20.93 16.81 6.42
CA TYR A 573 20.36 15.67 5.72
C TYR A 573 21.43 14.60 5.51
N TYR A 574 21.03 13.34 5.37
CA TYR A 574 21.94 12.24 5.11
C TYR A 574 21.60 11.47 3.84
N SER A 575 22.64 10.91 3.21
CA SER A 575 22.55 9.90 2.16
C SER A 575 23.07 8.56 2.69
N HIS A 576 22.53 7.45 2.19
CA HIS A 576 23.00 6.11 2.54
C HIS A 576 23.48 5.39 1.29
N ASP A 577 24.75 4.98 1.31
CA ASP A 577 25.35 4.18 0.25
C ASP A 577 25.13 2.69 0.57
N ARG A 578 24.32 2.01 -0.23
CA ARG A 578 23.99 0.59 -0.03
C ARG A 578 25.14 -0.36 -0.37
N GLU A 579 26.09 0.05 -1.20
CA GLU A 579 27.23 -0.79 -1.58
C GLU A 579 28.25 -0.86 -0.46
N THR A 580 28.48 0.27 0.21
CA THR A 580 29.45 0.40 1.30
C THR A 580 28.82 0.29 2.68
N GLY A 581 27.51 0.47 2.81
CA GLY A 581 26.78 0.55 4.07
C GLY A 581 26.98 1.87 4.84
N GLN A 582 27.65 2.85 4.23
CA GLN A 582 28.03 4.11 4.87
C GLN A 582 26.88 5.12 4.88
N TYR A 583 26.81 5.89 5.98
CA TYR A 583 25.87 6.99 6.16
C TYR A 583 26.64 8.30 6.10
N THR A 584 26.29 9.19 5.19
CA THR A 584 26.96 10.49 5.04
C THR A 584 25.98 11.61 5.38
N VAL A 585 26.27 12.34 6.45
CA VAL A 585 25.49 13.50 6.92
C VAL A 585 26.11 14.79 6.38
N HIS A 586 25.30 15.57 5.69
CA HIS A 586 25.64 16.89 5.17
C HIS A 586 25.04 17.98 6.06
N LYS A 587 25.90 18.86 6.55
CA LYS A 587 25.56 20.06 7.32
C LYS A 587 25.94 21.29 6.49
N PRO A 588 25.40 22.48 6.79
CA PRO A 588 25.88 23.72 6.18
C PRO A 588 27.40 23.87 6.32
N GLY A 589 28.13 23.70 5.21
CA GLY A 589 29.59 23.84 5.16
C GLY A 589 30.42 22.65 5.68
N ALA A 590 29.82 21.52 6.04
CA ALA A 590 30.54 20.34 6.52
C ALA A 590 29.87 19.02 6.12
N THR A 591 30.63 17.94 6.05
CA THR A 591 30.11 16.59 5.80
C THR A 591 30.83 15.62 6.72
N GLN A 592 30.08 14.67 7.28
CA GLN A 592 30.56 13.65 8.21
C GLN A 592 30.03 12.28 7.77
N THR A 593 30.91 11.28 7.74
CA THR A 593 30.58 9.92 7.30
C THR A 593 30.69 8.97 8.48
N TYR A 594 29.75 8.02 8.55
CA TYR A 594 29.64 6.98 9.57
C TYR A 594 29.66 5.62 8.88
N ASP A 595 30.36 4.65 9.49
CA ASP A 595 30.58 3.32 8.89
C ASP A 595 29.44 2.34 9.21
N SER A 596 28.54 2.71 10.12
CA SER A 596 27.37 1.90 10.47
C SER A 596 26.16 2.74 10.84
N LYS A 597 24.98 2.11 10.76
CA LYS A 597 23.71 2.70 11.19
C LYS A 597 23.71 3.06 12.68
N ASP A 598 24.29 2.22 13.54
CA ASP A 598 24.33 2.44 14.99
C ASP A 598 25.17 3.68 15.37
N GLU A 599 26.31 3.88 14.71
CA GLU A 599 27.14 5.07 14.90
C GLU A 599 26.41 6.35 14.43
N PHE A 600 25.67 6.25 13.33
CA PHE A 600 24.84 7.35 12.84
C PHE A 600 23.68 7.67 13.80
N GLU A 601 22.91 6.67 14.26
CA GLU A 601 21.76 6.85 15.16
C GLU A 601 22.17 7.24 16.61
N ALA A 602 23.44 7.08 16.95
CA ALA A 602 24.01 7.61 18.19
C ALA A 602 24.09 9.16 18.20
N GLU A 603 24.27 9.78 17.03
CA GLU A 603 24.44 11.24 16.89
C GLU A 603 23.26 11.94 16.19
N TRP A 604 22.47 11.22 15.39
CA TRP A 604 21.42 11.78 14.54
C TRP A 604 20.07 11.12 14.74
N THR A 605 19.03 11.93 14.57
CA THR A 605 17.64 11.46 14.57
C THR A 605 16.95 11.94 13.28
N PRO A 606 16.36 11.04 12.48
CA PRO A 606 15.53 11.42 11.35
C PRO A 606 14.37 12.32 11.77
N ILE A 607 14.09 13.35 10.98
CA ILE A 607 13.01 14.30 11.26
C ILE A 607 11.72 13.73 10.70
N LYS A 608 10.73 13.49 11.58
CA LYS A 608 9.37 13.13 11.14
C LYS A 608 8.71 14.30 10.42
N ARG A 609 7.95 14.00 9.37
CA ARG A 609 7.20 14.99 8.60
C ARG A 609 6.01 15.51 9.41
N PRO A 610 5.75 16.82 9.47
CA PRO A 610 4.52 17.34 10.07
C PRO A 610 3.34 17.09 9.15
N PHE A 611 2.18 16.77 9.73
CA PHE A 611 0.89 16.85 9.06
C PHE A 611 0.47 18.32 9.02
N ILE A 612 0.36 18.90 7.83
CA ILE A 612 0.02 20.31 7.62
C ILE A 612 -1.40 20.37 7.05
N PRO A 613 -2.41 20.78 7.84
CA PRO A 613 -3.81 20.71 7.42
C PRO A 613 -4.09 21.40 6.07
N SER A 614 -3.52 22.58 5.83
CA SER A 614 -3.71 23.34 4.59
C SER A 614 -3.10 22.69 3.34
N ASP A 615 -2.10 21.83 3.51
CA ASP A 615 -1.42 21.14 2.40
C ASP A 615 -2.00 19.74 2.18
N GLU A 616 -2.57 19.15 3.22
CA GLU A 616 -2.97 17.73 3.26
C GLU A 616 -4.48 17.51 3.15
N LEU A 617 -5.30 18.48 3.57
CA LEU A 617 -6.75 18.38 3.54
C LEU A 617 -7.35 19.24 2.43
N PRO A 618 -8.48 18.83 1.82
CA PRO A 618 -9.18 19.63 0.81
C PRO A 618 -9.62 21.01 1.32
N GLU A 619 -10.02 21.06 2.60
CA GLU A 619 -10.43 22.27 3.31
C GLU A 619 -9.62 22.41 4.61
N ALA A 620 -9.15 23.63 4.90
CA ALA A 620 -8.31 23.89 6.08
C ALA A 620 -9.12 23.88 7.39
N GLU A 621 -10.40 24.25 7.32
CA GLU A 621 -11.38 24.05 8.39
C GLU A 621 -12.24 22.86 7.98
N ILE A 622 -12.36 21.86 8.85
CA ILE A 622 -13.14 20.65 8.58
C ILE A 622 -14.60 20.94 9.00
N PRO A 623 -15.56 20.96 8.06
CA PRO A 623 -16.96 21.15 8.40
C PRO A 623 -17.47 20.03 9.31
N ARG A 624 -18.37 20.35 10.24
CA ARG A 624 -18.84 19.35 11.23
C ARG A 624 -19.82 18.34 10.64
N ASP A 625 -20.45 18.70 9.53
CA ASP A 625 -21.27 17.83 8.69
C ASP A 625 -20.41 16.94 7.77
N SER A 626 -19.08 17.10 7.77
CA SER A 626 -18.18 16.28 6.94
C SER A 626 -17.64 15.03 7.66
N TYR A 627 -18.05 14.73 8.89
CA TYR A 627 -17.71 13.51 9.62
C TYR A 627 -18.74 13.20 10.73
N VAL A 628 -18.72 11.97 11.26
CA VAL A 628 -19.51 11.54 12.41
C VAL A 628 -18.59 10.86 13.42
N VAL A 629 -18.79 11.12 14.72
CA VAL A 629 -18.15 10.36 15.81
C VAL A 629 -19.21 9.57 16.54
N LEU A 630 -19.11 8.25 16.50
CA LEU A 630 -20.08 7.33 17.06
C LEU A 630 -19.50 6.65 18.31
N ILE A 631 -20.18 6.76 19.44
CA ILE A 631 -19.87 6.01 20.66
C ILE A 631 -20.72 4.75 20.68
N LEU A 632 -20.06 3.60 20.76
CA LEU A 632 -20.69 2.28 20.76
C LEU A 632 -20.43 1.55 22.10
N PRO A 633 -21.33 1.66 23.08
CA PRO A 633 -21.20 0.91 24.33
C PRO A 633 -21.35 -0.60 24.11
N ALA A 634 -20.76 -1.41 24.99
CA ALA A 634 -20.84 -2.88 24.91
C ALA A 634 -22.27 -3.42 25.12
N ASP A 635 -23.08 -2.72 25.92
CA ASP A 635 -24.48 -3.03 26.18
C ASP A 635 -25.29 -1.72 26.10
N GLY A 636 -25.64 -1.27 24.89
CA GLY A 636 -26.46 -0.05 24.72
C GLY A 636 -26.59 0.42 23.28
N ASN A 637 -27.43 1.44 23.08
CA ASN A 637 -27.62 2.03 21.76
C ASN A 637 -26.42 2.90 21.35
N PRO A 638 -26.04 2.90 20.06
CA PRO A 638 -25.03 3.82 19.55
C PRO A 638 -25.47 5.27 19.76
N THR A 639 -24.54 6.12 20.15
CA THR A 639 -24.78 7.55 20.34
C THR A 639 -23.81 8.38 19.51
N VAL A 640 -24.33 9.40 18.84
CA VAL A 640 -23.52 10.38 18.11
C VAL A 640 -22.94 11.35 19.12
N PHE A 641 -21.63 11.57 19.06
CA PHE A 641 -20.93 12.53 19.90
C PHE A 641 -20.63 13.81 19.12
N GLN A 642 -21.02 14.94 19.68
CA GLN A 642 -20.76 16.25 19.10
C GLN A 642 -20.65 17.33 20.19
N GLN A 643 -19.61 18.16 20.15
CA GLN A 643 -19.41 19.28 21.09
C GLN A 643 -19.42 18.89 22.59
N GLY A 644 -18.93 17.71 22.94
CA GLY A 644 -18.96 17.26 24.34
C GLY A 644 -20.32 16.69 24.78
N GLU A 645 -21.32 16.69 23.90
CA GLU A 645 -22.65 16.13 24.16
C GLU A 645 -22.85 14.84 23.37
N THR A 646 -23.74 13.98 23.88
CA THR A 646 -24.15 12.73 23.23
C THR A 646 -25.61 12.81 22.82
N TYR A 647 -25.88 12.36 21.61
CA TYR A 647 -27.20 12.34 21.00
C TYR A 647 -27.52 10.88 20.65
N ALA A 648 -28.75 10.43 20.92
CA ALA A 648 -29.16 9.12 20.44
C ALA A 648 -29.08 9.12 18.90
N LEU A 649 -28.48 8.09 18.30
CA LEU A 649 -28.54 7.93 16.86
C LEU A 649 -30.01 7.76 16.46
N SER A 650 -30.57 8.80 15.83
CA SER A 650 -32.00 8.90 15.55
C SER A 650 -32.49 7.69 14.76
N GLU A 651 -33.71 7.22 15.07
CA GLU A 651 -34.44 6.29 14.20
C GLU A 651 -34.95 7.00 12.93
N ASN A 652 -34.90 8.34 12.92
CA ASN A 652 -35.21 9.15 11.74
C ASN A 652 -33.91 9.48 10.99
N PRO A 653 -33.69 8.91 9.79
CA PRO A 653 -32.46 9.07 9.05
C PRO A 653 -32.17 10.53 8.64
N ASP A 654 -33.20 11.36 8.43
CA ASP A 654 -33.03 12.79 8.11
C ASP A 654 -32.20 13.59 9.14
N GLU A 655 -31.95 13.06 10.34
CA GLU A 655 -31.30 13.72 11.49
C GLU A 655 -29.98 13.03 11.90
N LEU A 656 -29.24 12.44 10.96
CA LEU A 656 -27.93 11.81 11.22
C LEU A 656 -26.93 12.76 11.93
N TRP A 657 -27.07 14.07 11.71
CA TRP A 657 -26.42 15.11 12.49
C TRP A 657 -27.42 15.77 13.44
N PRO A 658 -27.04 16.04 14.70
CA PRO A 658 -27.84 16.85 15.61
C PRO A 658 -28.15 18.21 14.97
N ASP A 659 -29.43 18.56 14.91
CA ASP A 659 -29.91 19.78 14.27
C ASP A 659 -29.39 21.01 15.04
N THR A 660 -28.34 21.66 14.52
CA THR A 660 -27.75 22.87 15.13
C THR A 660 -28.42 24.16 14.65
N SER A 661 -29.57 24.04 13.98
CA SER A 661 -30.26 25.18 13.37
C SER A 661 -31.45 25.71 14.20
N THR A 662 -31.23 26.18 15.44
CA THR A 662 -32.15 27.17 16.07
C THR A 662 -31.57 27.94 17.27
N GLU A 663 -31.36 29.24 17.01
CA GLU A 663 -31.61 30.42 17.87
C GLU A 663 -30.90 30.60 19.23
N ASP A 664 -30.02 31.61 19.23
CA ASP A 664 -29.82 32.56 20.33
C ASP A 664 -31.15 32.95 21.00
N SER A 665 -31.14 32.96 22.33
CA SER A 665 -32.08 33.60 23.26
C SER A 665 -33.50 33.01 23.41
N GLU A 666 -33.74 32.30 24.51
CA GLU A 666 -34.76 32.72 25.48
C GLU A 666 -34.54 32.07 26.87
N GLN A 667 -34.41 32.95 27.87
CA GLN A 667 -34.48 32.59 29.29
C GLN A 667 -35.88 32.08 29.64
N SER A 668 -35.95 30.99 30.40
CA SER A 668 -37.11 30.71 31.26
C SER A 668 -36.71 29.93 32.50
N GLU A 669 -36.63 30.67 33.60
CA GLU A 669 -36.50 30.25 34.99
C GLU A 669 -37.65 29.34 35.47
N ASN A 670 -37.32 28.34 36.31
CA ASN A 670 -37.82 28.17 37.69
C ASN A 670 -37.39 26.79 38.21
N SER A 671 -36.47 26.72 39.18
CA SER A 671 -36.71 26.75 40.64
C SER A 671 -37.44 25.48 41.14
N ALA A 672 -37.04 24.80 42.23
CA ALA A 672 -36.42 25.28 43.44
C ALA A 672 -35.87 24.14 44.33
N GLN A 673 -34.92 24.53 45.21
CA GLN A 673 -34.63 24.03 46.57
C GLN A 673 -33.90 22.67 46.70
N SER A 674 -32.83 22.53 47.48
CA SER A 674 -32.58 23.11 48.82
C SER A 674 -31.10 23.30 49.19
N GLU A 675 -30.86 24.30 50.05
CA GLU A 675 -29.61 24.70 50.71
C GLU A 675 -29.09 23.68 51.74
N GLU A 676 -27.76 23.56 51.93
CA GLU A 676 -27.01 24.02 53.13
C GLU A 676 -25.60 23.37 53.28
N THR A 677 -24.58 24.24 53.25
CA THR A 677 -23.37 24.33 54.11
C THR A 677 -22.70 23.09 54.76
N SER A 678 -21.53 22.74 54.21
CA SER A 678 -20.17 22.71 54.82
C SER A 678 -19.81 21.95 56.13
N SER A 679 -18.76 21.12 55.97
CA SER A 679 -17.59 20.83 56.84
C SER A 679 -17.61 19.55 57.72
N PRO A 680 -16.44 19.01 58.14
CA PRO A 680 -15.93 17.72 57.65
C PRO A 680 -15.65 16.71 58.79
N GLU A 681 -15.70 15.40 58.54
CA GLU A 681 -14.89 14.40 59.27
C GLU A 681 -15.07 12.98 58.70
N ASP A 682 -13.96 12.24 58.76
CA ASP A 682 -13.81 10.78 58.75
C ASP A 682 -14.00 9.99 57.45
N ILE A 683 -12.90 9.91 56.69
CA ILE A 683 -12.60 8.81 55.76
C ILE A 683 -11.89 7.72 56.56
N ASP A 684 -12.61 6.66 56.93
CA ASP A 684 -12.02 5.36 57.25
C ASP A 684 -13.02 4.25 56.93
N SER A 685 -12.89 3.66 55.73
CA SER A 685 -13.23 2.27 55.41
C SER A 685 -13.08 2.01 53.89
N GLN A 686 -11.94 1.42 53.51
CA GLN A 686 -11.81 0.72 52.23
C GLN A 686 -12.63 -0.58 52.24
N PRO A 687 -13.33 -0.95 51.16
CA PRO A 687 -13.78 -2.32 50.91
C PRO A 687 -12.59 -3.20 50.45
N PRO A 688 -12.69 -4.54 50.57
CA PRO A 688 -11.57 -5.46 50.45
C PRO A 688 -11.11 -5.67 48.99
N ALA A 689 -9.82 -5.98 48.83
CA ALA A 689 -9.18 -6.31 47.56
C ALA A 689 -9.90 -7.47 46.83
N GLU A 690 -10.39 -7.19 45.63
CA GLU A 690 -10.79 -8.22 44.68
C GLU A 690 -9.56 -9.00 44.22
N SER A 691 -9.71 -10.31 44.11
CA SER A 691 -8.69 -11.22 43.59
C SER A 691 -8.50 -10.99 42.09
N VAL A 692 -7.32 -10.53 41.70
CA VAL A 692 -6.89 -10.45 40.30
C VAL A 692 -6.79 -11.88 39.75
N GLU A 693 -7.59 -12.24 38.75
CA GLU A 693 -7.41 -13.49 38.01
C GLU A 693 -6.13 -13.39 37.18
N ILE A 694 -5.19 -14.32 37.40
CA ILE A 694 -3.91 -14.36 36.70
C ILE A 694 -4.06 -15.35 35.56
N ASP A 695 -4.03 -14.87 34.31
CA ASP A 695 -3.85 -15.72 33.14
C ASP A 695 -2.39 -16.23 33.11
N PRO A 696 -2.15 -17.55 33.18
CA PRO A 696 -0.80 -18.11 33.17
C PRO A 696 -0.07 -17.96 31.81
N SER A 697 -0.74 -17.46 30.76
CA SER A 697 -0.15 -17.23 29.43
C SER A 697 0.44 -15.83 29.22
N GLU A 698 0.22 -14.90 30.15
CA GLU A 698 0.78 -13.54 30.12
C GLU A 698 2.09 -13.41 30.92
N ASP A 699 2.88 -12.35 30.68
CA ASP A 699 4.11 -12.11 31.45
C ASP A 699 3.86 -11.53 32.86
N GLY A 700 2.60 -11.37 33.28
CA GLY A 700 2.24 -11.07 34.67
C GLY A 700 2.68 -9.70 35.20
N VAL A 701 3.16 -8.77 34.35
CA VAL A 701 3.65 -7.45 34.79
C VAL A 701 2.52 -6.58 35.35
N GLU A 702 1.35 -6.60 34.73
CA GLU A 702 0.17 -5.85 35.19
C GLU A 702 -0.35 -6.37 36.52
N ALA A 703 -0.55 -7.69 36.63
CA ALA A 703 -0.95 -8.36 37.86
C ALA A 703 0.05 -8.10 39.01
N PHE A 704 1.36 -8.26 38.76
CA PHE A 704 2.39 -7.95 39.74
C PHE A 704 2.35 -6.49 40.20
N THR A 705 2.18 -5.55 39.25
CA THR A 705 2.15 -4.10 39.54
C THR A 705 0.93 -3.75 40.39
N ALA A 706 -0.26 -4.24 40.03
CA ALA A 706 -1.49 -4.04 40.77
C ALA A 706 -1.38 -4.58 42.20
N MET A 707 -0.77 -5.76 42.39
CA MET A 707 -0.64 -6.38 43.70
C MET A 707 0.44 -5.71 44.57
N TYR A 708 1.61 -5.40 44.01
CA TYR A 708 2.84 -5.19 44.79
C TYR A 708 3.52 -3.83 44.62
N VAL A 709 3.07 -2.99 43.69
CA VAL A 709 3.66 -1.66 43.46
C VAL A 709 2.68 -0.57 43.85
N ARG A 710 3.15 0.46 44.55
CA ARG A 710 2.35 1.62 44.94
C ARG A 710 3.06 2.91 44.55
N GLN A 711 2.29 3.88 44.05
CA GLN A 711 2.78 5.23 43.86
C GLN A 711 2.89 5.94 45.21
N VAL A 712 4.07 6.46 45.49
CA VAL A 712 4.37 7.24 46.69
C VAL A 712 5.35 8.33 46.30
N ASP A 713 4.92 9.58 46.41
CA ASP A 713 5.75 10.75 46.09
C ASP A 713 7.05 10.72 46.90
N GLU A 714 8.17 11.04 46.24
CA GLU A 714 9.55 11.01 46.78
C GLU A 714 10.09 9.61 47.17
N ALA A 715 9.30 8.54 47.06
CA ALA A 715 9.81 7.19 47.27
C ALA A 715 10.77 6.78 46.14
N ARG A 716 11.76 5.95 46.48
CA ARG A 716 12.70 5.39 45.51
C ARG A 716 12.93 3.91 45.77
N VAL A 717 12.85 3.09 44.72
CA VAL A 717 13.15 1.66 44.77
C VAL A 717 14.23 1.33 43.74
N PRO A 718 15.30 0.59 44.10
CA PRO A 718 16.29 0.15 43.12
C PRO A 718 15.62 -0.66 42.01
N GLN A 719 15.98 -0.40 40.76
CA GLN A 719 15.38 -1.12 39.63
C GLN A 719 15.67 -2.62 39.66
N ASP A 720 16.85 -2.99 40.15
CA ASP A 720 17.23 -4.39 40.34
C ASP A 720 16.34 -5.07 41.37
N ASP A 721 16.06 -4.41 42.49
CA ASP A 721 15.19 -4.97 43.53
C ASP A 721 13.75 -5.13 43.02
N LEU A 722 13.19 -4.11 42.36
CA LEU A 722 11.83 -4.23 41.82
C LEU A 722 11.71 -5.36 40.78
N PHE A 723 12.72 -5.50 39.91
CA PHE A 723 12.74 -6.57 38.91
C PHE A 723 12.97 -7.94 39.53
N GLN A 724 13.78 -8.03 40.59
CA GLN A 724 14.01 -9.27 41.32
C GLN A 724 12.75 -9.72 42.07
N ALA A 725 12.01 -8.80 42.68
CA ALA A 725 10.72 -9.09 43.31
C ALA A 725 9.71 -9.62 42.29
N TYR A 726 9.66 -9.03 41.10
CA TYR A 726 8.85 -9.51 39.98
C TYR A 726 9.27 -10.91 39.52
N SER A 727 10.57 -11.13 39.30
CA SER A 727 11.08 -12.43 38.83
C SER A 727 10.79 -13.55 39.86
N ASN A 728 10.96 -13.25 41.15
CA ASN A 728 10.66 -14.20 42.22
C ASN A 728 9.15 -14.47 42.34
N TRP A 729 8.31 -13.48 42.02
CA TRP A 729 6.86 -13.65 41.99
C TRP A 729 6.41 -14.50 40.81
N THR A 730 6.95 -14.27 39.60
CA THR A 730 6.65 -15.09 38.42
C THR A 730 7.08 -16.55 38.62
N ASP A 731 8.27 -16.77 39.23
CA ASP A 731 8.75 -18.11 39.58
C ASP A 731 7.83 -18.83 40.59
N GLN A 732 7.26 -18.10 41.56
CA GLN A 732 6.33 -18.67 42.55
C GLN A 732 4.96 -19.04 41.96
N HIS A 733 4.57 -18.41 40.85
CA HIS A 733 3.27 -18.59 40.21
C HIS A 733 3.36 -19.38 38.89
N ASP A 734 4.53 -19.92 38.54
CA ASP A 734 4.78 -20.69 37.31
C ASP A 734 4.45 -19.91 36.03
N ILE A 735 4.76 -18.60 36.03
CA ILE A 735 4.52 -17.67 34.92
C ILE A 735 5.82 -17.46 34.14
N ASP A 736 5.76 -17.49 32.80
CA ASP A 736 6.88 -17.13 31.93
C ASP A 736 7.13 -15.61 31.96
N GLY A 737 7.91 -15.15 32.94
CA GLY A 737 8.23 -13.74 33.15
C GLY A 737 9.06 -13.11 32.01
N THR A 738 9.04 -11.78 31.94
CA THR A 738 9.79 -11.01 30.93
C THR A 738 11.18 -10.60 31.39
N ASN A 739 12.02 -10.14 30.47
CA ASN A 739 13.36 -9.63 30.82
C ASN A 739 13.29 -8.19 31.37
N LYS A 740 14.33 -7.77 32.11
CA LYS A 740 14.38 -6.46 32.80
C LYS A 740 14.07 -5.25 31.91
N GLY A 741 14.53 -5.26 30.65
CA GLY A 741 14.28 -4.15 29.72
C GLY A 741 12.80 -4.06 29.31
N TRP A 742 12.18 -5.20 29.03
CA TRP A 742 10.75 -5.28 28.73
C TRP A 742 9.88 -5.03 29.96
N PHE A 743 10.30 -5.49 31.14
CA PHE A 743 9.63 -5.21 32.41
C PHE A 743 9.55 -3.71 32.66
N THR A 744 10.65 -2.96 32.52
CA THR A 744 10.63 -1.49 32.68
C THR A 744 9.70 -0.81 31.68
N ARG A 745 9.68 -1.28 30.43
CA ARG A 745 8.84 -0.71 29.37
C ARG A 745 7.36 -0.95 29.64
N LYS A 746 6.98 -2.17 30.04
CA LYS A 746 5.61 -2.52 30.41
C LYS A 746 5.18 -1.85 31.70
N LEU A 747 6.03 -1.79 32.72
CA LEU A 747 5.73 -1.09 33.98
C LEU A 747 5.34 0.38 33.75
N ARG A 748 5.96 1.07 32.78
CA ARG A 748 5.59 2.46 32.41
C ARG A 748 4.19 2.60 31.82
N ASN A 749 3.65 1.52 31.24
CA ASN A 749 2.29 1.52 30.70
C ASN A 749 1.23 1.31 31.80
N VAL A 750 1.65 0.78 32.96
CA VAL A 750 0.75 0.41 34.06
C VAL A 750 0.78 1.44 35.19
N ILE A 751 1.94 2.07 35.44
CA ILE A 751 2.11 3.01 36.54
C ILE A 751 3.13 4.11 36.19
N GLU A 752 2.82 5.36 36.53
CA GLU A 752 3.75 6.48 36.33
C GLU A 752 4.89 6.45 37.37
N PHE A 753 6.12 6.61 36.90
CA PHE A 753 7.33 6.76 37.72
C PHE A 753 8.45 7.46 36.94
N ASP A 754 9.36 8.10 37.67
CA ASP A 754 10.61 8.66 37.16
C ASP A 754 11.80 7.73 37.39
N THR A 755 12.95 8.01 36.79
CA THR A 755 14.18 7.24 37.02
C THR A 755 15.33 8.12 37.48
N ASP A 756 16.02 7.71 38.54
CA ASP A 756 17.21 8.39 39.07
C ASP A 756 18.44 7.48 39.07
N ARG A 757 19.64 8.06 39.02
CA ARG A 757 20.93 7.36 39.09
C ARG A 757 21.79 7.96 40.20
N SER A 758 21.96 7.22 41.29
CA SER A 758 22.79 7.65 42.41
C SER A 758 23.83 6.59 42.81
N ARG A 759 24.85 7.01 43.56
CA ARG A 759 25.87 6.09 44.11
C ARG A 759 25.51 5.70 45.53
N VAL A 760 25.35 4.40 45.76
CA VAL A 760 25.15 3.81 47.09
C VAL A 760 26.37 2.94 47.38
N ASP A 761 27.04 3.17 48.50
CA ASP A 761 28.26 2.45 48.94
C ASP A 761 29.39 2.33 47.91
N GLY A 762 29.47 3.29 46.97
CA GLY A 762 30.50 3.37 45.94
C GLY A 762 30.11 2.73 44.60
N GLU A 763 29.00 2.01 44.53
CA GLU A 763 28.46 1.39 43.32
C GLU A 763 27.34 2.24 42.70
N ARG A 764 27.20 2.18 41.38
CA ARG A 764 26.16 2.93 40.65
C ARG A 764 24.86 2.11 40.66
N VAL A 765 23.80 2.66 41.24
CA VAL A 765 22.47 2.02 41.31
C VAL A 765 21.45 2.90 40.58
N GLN A 766 20.57 2.27 39.80
CA GLN A 766 19.44 2.95 39.16
C GLN A 766 18.19 2.76 40.02
N PHE A 767 17.40 3.82 40.18
CA PHE A 767 16.18 3.82 40.97
C PHE A 767 14.98 4.15 40.10
N TYR A 768 13.83 3.56 40.41
CA TYR A 768 12.53 4.15 40.09
C TYR A 768 12.15 5.12 41.20
N VAL A 769 11.63 6.28 40.83
CA VAL A 769 11.24 7.38 41.73
C VAL A 769 9.75 7.64 41.58
N GLY A 770 9.05 7.83 42.70
CA GLY A 770 7.59 7.97 42.72
C GLY A 770 6.84 6.65 42.89
N ILE A 771 7.56 5.51 42.96
CA ILE A 771 6.99 4.19 43.25
C ILE A 771 7.80 3.43 44.29
N THR A 772 7.13 2.56 45.04
CA THR A 772 7.73 1.65 46.01
C THR A 772 7.06 0.27 45.95
N LEU A 773 7.77 -0.73 46.45
CA LEU A 773 7.20 -2.05 46.76
C LEU A 773 6.31 -1.97 48.00
N THR A 774 5.22 -2.74 48.01
CA THR A 774 4.44 -2.97 49.23
C THR A 774 5.25 -3.77 50.25
N GLN A 775 4.88 -3.69 51.52
CA GLN A 775 5.56 -4.42 52.60
C GLN A 775 5.45 -5.95 52.43
N GLU A 776 4.40 -6.43 51.75
CA GLU A 776 4.25 -7.84 51.37
C GLU A 776 5.25 -8.23 50.27
N ALA A 777 5.49 -7.34 49.31
CA ALA A 777 6.45 -7.57 48.22
C ALA A 777 7.91 -7.53 48.69
N GLU A 778 8.23 -6.81 49.76
CA GLU A 778 9.57 -6.85 50.37
C GLU A 778 9.95 -8.27 50.84
N THR A 779 8.96 -9.13 51.14
CA THR A 779 9.24 -10.54 51.48
C THR A 779 9.70 -11.37 50.28
N LEU A 780 9.41 -10.93 49.04
CA LEU A 780 9.89 -11.55 47.80
C LEU A 780 11.37 -11.28 47.56
N LEU A 781 11.96 -10.26 48.19
CA LEU A 781 13.40 -9.96 48.12
C LEU A 781 14.23 -10.79 49.10
N GLY A 782 13.59 -11.53 50.02
CA GLY A 782 14.20 -12.14 51.20
C GLY A 782 14.07 -13.67 51.30
N GLN A 783 14.34 -14.42 50.22
CA GLN A 783 14.62 -15.87 50.27
C GLN A 783 15.88 -16.24 49.50
#